data_AF-A0A9E3KEY3-F1
#
_entry.id   AF-A0A9E3KEY3-F1
#
_cell.length_a   1.000
_cell.length_b   1.000
_cell.length_c   1.000
_cell.angle_alpha   90.00
_cell.angle_beta   90.00
_cell.angle_gamma   90.00
#
_symmetry.space_group_name_H-M   'P 1'
#
loop_
_entity.id
_entity.type
_entity.pdbx_description
1 polymer ?
#
loop_
_entity_poly.entity_id
_entity_poly.type
_entity_poly.pdbx_seq_one_letter_code
_entity_poly.pdbx_strand_id
1 'polypeptide(L)'
;LPNTLVLRAPPGSTTVNPLTTILDGLIDSGLSPEDANDFLLKALGLPPGTDLTHLDPLAPGTPIEFQKAAAEIAITISVAIANGGSADAVLGNIVDLVASGAPVDLTDPSTLSDLFAGTGISAGDIQLLAAQTAAGNSAVDEATSLGDISSAQKDTAAETGGGNGNGNGGGKPTTLTVTQGSIDSVVSRADDLAAKGILHLDVLGANHSGEPLTITDAQAVALAKAGLDFVTDDVITVEEDTATASATLKQLEGLNVDSVKAKAAAGLSIDVGSGGLGGISADSLPTFTGAIGQPVDVTLNIGSGTLDPTLNLSTLVPALGTAGVDHVNITGDGHLSLSLDQAESFVGSGVDFVAGDDITLHVAAGSIATVVGTAEGLGAAHIDHIDVTGDVITIDDSQAASLISGGLDFVTGDDVTVAAEGTHLSTTLKGLQDLHVDSVKAKMVAGSVLSIDAGGGLDSLSPDGLPSFTIAQSDAALDVTLNIHDGSIGASTDLGALAPALGAAGIDHIGVSDSGHLTLSAEQALDFVHSGVDFDVSADITVSLTAAGIPTVIGHADDLAALHVDHLDASGAVLLDDTQAATLIGDGIDFVTGDDVTVAAHGTHLATSLGGLQALHVDAVIGDGTDQILKLAAGDLSLDSDLPHFAAGLDVTLDTDSASFFTGDLDALTDTANKLLAAGIDHIGITGSLDLTPDQIAAITGTGLDFVFDPAPAAAGPDFGSLISLLEGVPPVEPTVAGVIAVS
;
A
#
# COMPACT_ATOMS: atom_id res chain seq x y z
N LEU A 1 35.24 -50.03 33.40
CA LEU A 1 34.71 -49.43 34.64
C LEU A 1 35.29 -50.20 35.83
N PRO A 2 35.83 -49.55 36.87
CA PRO A 2 36.04 -50.25 38.15
C PRO A 2 34.65 -50.61 38.70
N ASN A 3 34.33 -51.89 38.74
CA ASN A 3 33.09 -52.38 39.33
C ASN A 3 33.15 -52.15 40.85
N THR A 4 32.45 -51.13 41.35
CA THR A 4 32.35 -50.83 42.79
C THR A 4 31.13 -51.51 43.43
N LEU A 5 30.36 -52.29 42.66
CA LEU A 5 29.23 -53.04 43.16
C LEU A 5 29.72 -54.19 44.05
N VAL A 6 29.22 -54.24 45.28
CA VAL A 6 29.45 -55.37 46.17
C VAL A 6 28.51 -56.49 45.75
N LEU A 7 29.02 -57.37 44.89
CA LEU A 7 28.29 -58.56 44.47
C LEU A 7 28.35 -59.65 45.55
N ARG A 8 27.24 -60.36 45.73
CA ARG A 8 27.10 -61.47 46.67
C ARG A 8 26.53 -62.70 45.96
N ALA A 9 26.65 -63.85 46.61
CA ALA A 9 26.04 -65.08 46.13
C ALA A 9 25.73 -66.00 47.33
N PRO A 10 24.63 -66.78 47.25
CA PRO A 10 24.28 -67.73 48.30
C PRO A 10 25.39 -68.75 48.54
N PRO A 11 25.51 -69.29 49.76
CA PRO A 11 26.43 -70.38 50.05
C PRO A 11 26.26 -71.56 49.09
N GLY A 12 27.35 -71.96 48.42
CA GLY A 12 27.36 -73.06 47.45
C GLY A 12 27.34 -72.63 45.98
N SER A 13 27.16 -71.33 45.69
CA SER A 13 27.20 -70.82 44.32
C SER A 13 28.60 -70.91 43.70
N THR A 14 28.71 -71.24 42.42
CA THR A 14 30.00 -71.31 41.70
C THR A 14 30.38 -70.02 40.99
N THR A 15 29.46 -69.06 40.92
CA THR A 15 29.61 -67.77 40.25
C THR A 15 29.06 -66.64 41.12
N VAL A 16 29.62 -65.44 40.98
CA VAL A 16 29.17 -64.22 41.65
C VAL A 16 28.82 -63.20 40.58
N ASN A 17 27.54 -62.91 40.41
CA ASN A 17 27.02 -61.99 39.40
C ASN A 17 25.78 -61.22 39.95
N PRO A 18 25.22 -60.25 39.21
CA PRO A 18 24.04 -59.50 39.66
C PRO A 18 22.83 -60.37 39.99
N LEU A 19 22.58 -61.45 39.23
CA LEU A 19 21.46 -62.37 39.48
C LEU A 19 21.66 -63.16 40.79
N THR A 20 22.87 -63.69 41.04
CA THR A 20 23.16 -64.37 42.32
C THR A 20 23.10 -63.41 43.50
N THR A 21 23.34 -62.12 43.28
CA THR A 21 23.26 -61.10 44.33
C THR A 21 21.81 -60.85 44.76
N ILE A 22 20.87 -60.78 43.80
CA ILE A 22 19.43 -60.70 44.11
C ILE A 22 18.94 -62.01 44.75
N LEU A 23 19.41 -63.16 44.25
CA LEU A 23 19.06 -64.48 44.81
C LEU A 23 19.47 -64.60 46.29
N ASP A 24 20.66 -64.13 46.66
CA ASP A 24 21.12 -64.06 48.06
C ASP A 24 20.19 -63.18 48.91
N GLY A 25 19.81 -62.00 48.39
CA GLY A 25 18.87 -61.10 49.07
C GLY A 25 17.48 -61.71 49.30
N LEU A 26 16.95 -62.46 48.34
CA LEU A 26 15.67 -63.18 48.46
C LEU A 26 15.73 -64.30 49.52
N ILE A 27 16.87 -64.99 49.64
CA ILE A 27 17.08 -66.00 50.68
C ILE A 27 17.18 -65.32 52.05
N ASP A 28 17.89 -64.19 52.14
CA ASP A 28 17.98 -63.39 53.37
C ASP A 28 16.62 -62.82 53.80
N SER A 29 15.70 -62.57 52.85
CA SER A 29 14.31 -62.19 53.15
C SER A 29 13.43 -63.34 53.63
N GLY A 30 13.98 -64.57 53.71
CA GLY A 30 13.34 -65.75 54.30
C GLY A 30 12.76 -66.76 53.31
N LEU A 31 13.00 -66.61 52.00
CA LEU A 31 12.61 -67.62 51.01
C LEU A 31 13.57 -68.83 51.05
N SER A 32 13.06 -70.00 50.68
CA SER A 32 13.93 -71.15 50.44
C SER A 32 14.77 -70.91 49.17
N PRO A 33 15.96 -71.50 49.02
CA PRO A 33 16.77 -71.33 47.82
C PRO A 33 16.05 -71.73 46.52
N GLU A 34 15.19 -72.77 46.58
CA GLU A 34 14.39 -73.23 45.44
C GLU A 34 13.30 -72.22 45.08
N ASP A 35 12.55 -71.74 46.08
CA ASP A 35 11.53 -70.71 45.86
C ASP A 35 12.17 -69.40 45.35
N ALA A 36 13.27 -68.95 45.96
CA ALA A 36 13.97 -67.74 45.55
C ALA A 36 14.43 -67.80 44.09
N ASN A 37 14.93 -68.96 43.65
CA ASN A 37 15.33 -69.19 42.25
C ASN A 37 14.13 -69.08 41.30
N ASP A 38 13.02 -69.75 41.63
CA ASP A 38 11.81 -69.75 40.78
C ASP A 38 11.14 -68.37 40.72
N PHE A 39 11.10 -67.64 41.84
CA PHE A 39 10.58 -66.27 41.88
C PHE A 39 11.42 -65.32 41.02
N LEU A 40 12.75 -65.39 41.11
CA LEU A 40 13.64 -64.53 40.34
C LEU A 40 13.56 -64.82 38.83
N LEU A 41 13.55 -66.10 38.42
CA LEU A 41 13.39 -66.48 37.02
C LEU A 41 12.06 -65.96 36.46
N LYS A 42 10.97 -66.12 37.22
CA LYS A 42 9.65 -65.67 36.80
C LYS A 42 9.55 -64.15 36.70
N ALA A 43 10.09 -63.42 37.69
CA ALA A 43 10.01 -61.97 37.74
C ALA A 43 10.73 -61.30 36.57
N LEU A 44 11.91 -61.82 36.18
CA LEU A 44 12.72 -61.29 35.08
C LEU A 44 12.42 -61.93 33.71
N GLY A 45 11.38 -62.77 33.59
CA GLY A 45 11.03 -63.42 32.33
C GLY A 45 12.08 -64.42 31.81
N LEU A 46 12.95 -64.94 32.68
CA LEU A 46 14.05 -65.83 32.32
C LEU A 46 13.60 -67.29 32.13
N PRO A 47 14.35 -68.10 31.36
CA PRO A 47 14.03 -69.52 31.14
C PRO A 47 13.85 -70.31 32.46
N PRO A 48 12.66 -70.92 32.70
CA PRO A 48 12.36 -71.60 33.96
C PRO A 48 13.19 -72.88 34.15
N GLY A 49 13.41 -73.27 35.41
CA GLY A 49 14.15 -74.48 35.76
C GLY A 49 15.67 -74.36 35.64
N THR A 50 16.19 -73.15 35.43
CA THR A 50 17.63 -72.87 35.43
C THR A 50 18.13 -72.71 36.87
N ASP A 51 19.21 -73.38 37.24
CA ASP A 51 19.84 -73.17 38.55
C ASP A 51 20.78 -71.96 38.50
N LEU A 52 20.35 -70.83 39.07
CA LEU A 52 21.11 -69.59 39.08
C LEU A 52 22.39 -69.68 39.93
N THR A 53 22.48 -70.62 40.89
CA THR A 53 23.67 -70.77 41.75
C THR A 53 24.88 -71.32 41.01
N HIS A 54 24.65 -72.00 39.88
CA HIS A 54 25.69 -72.57 39.02
C HIS A 54 25.77 -71.90 37.64
N LEU A 55 24.99 -70.84 37.40
CA LEU A 55 24.89 -70.18 36.11
C LEU A 55 26.01 -69.15 35.92
N ASP A 56 26.87 -69.38 34.92
CA ASP A 56 27.78 -68.37 34.39
C ASP A 56 27.14 -67.68 33.17
N PRO A 57 26.72 -66.40 33.28
CA PRO A 57 26.09 -65.67 32.19
C PRO A 57 27.06 -65.37 31.03
N LEU A 58 28.38 -65.51 31.24
CA LEU A 58 29.41 -65.31 30.21
C LEU A 58 29.89 -66.63 29.57
N ALA A 59 29.40 -67.78 30.05
CA ALA A 59 29.82 -69.07 29.50
C ALA A 59 29.28 -69.28 28.07
N PRO A 60 30.08 -69.87 27.16
CA PRO A 60 29.61 -70.21 25.82
C PRO A 60 28.38 -71.14 25.86
N GLY A 61 27.30 -70.75 25.21
CA GLY A 61 26.06 -71.53 25.12
C GLY A 61 24.99 -71.17 26.17
N THR A 62 25.27 -70.26 27.09
CA THR A 62 24.25 -69.66 27.96
C THR A 62 23.31 -68.77 27.12
N PRO A 63 21.96 -68.87 27.28
CA PRO A 63 21.03 -67.97 26.61
C PRO A 63 21.33 -66.49 26.90
N ILE A 64 21.27 -65.65 25.86
CA ILE A 64 21.64 -64.23 25.96
C ILE A 64 20.78 -63.45 26.95
N GLU A 65 19.53 -63.88 27.19
CA GLU A 65 18.61 -63.24 28.14
C GLU A 65 19.18 -63.17 29.57
N PHE A 66 19.98 -64.15 30.00
CA PHE A 66 20.64 -64.10 31.31
C PHE A 66 21.70 -62.99 31.38
N GLN A 67 22.39 -62.75 30.27
CA GLN A 67 23.37 -61.67 30.19
C GLN A 67 22.68 -60.30 30.14
N LYS A 68 21.56 -60.18 29.42
CA LYS A 68 20.76 -58.94 29.39
C LYS A 68 20.23 -58.58 30.76
N ALA A 69 19.53 -59.49 31.43
CA ALA A 69 19.03 -59.24 32.78
C ALA A 69 20.16 -58.88 33.76
N ALA A 70 21.30 -59.58 33.71
CA ALA A 70 22.45 -59.23 34.54
C ALA A 70 23.03 -57.84 34.20
N ALA A 71 23.05 -57.47 32.93
CA ALA A 71 23.53 -56.18 32.47
C ALA A 71 22.58 -55.04 32.87
N GLU A 72 21.26 -55.21 32.73
CA GLU A 72 20.25 -54.21 33.10
C GLU A 72 20.25 -53.92 34.61
N ILE A 73 20.35 -54.97 35.44
CA ILE A 73 20.51 -54.82 36.89
C ILE A 73 21.79 -54.04 37.21
N ALA A 74 22.90 -54.39 36.54
CA ALA A 74 24.17 -53.73 36.76
C ALA A 74 24.14 -52.25 36.33
N ILE A 75 23.50 -51.93 35.21
CA ILE A 75 23.27 -50.55 34.76
C ILE A 75 22.46 -49.81 35.83
N THR A 76 21.29 -50.32 36.19
CA THR A 76 20.37 -49.69 37.16
C THR A 76 21.07 -49.33 38.46
N ILE A 77 21.82 -50.26 39.04
CA ILE A 77 22.55 -50.00 40.29
C ILE A 77 23.70 -49.01 40.07
N SER A 78 24.43 -49.12 38.95
CA SER A 78 25.56 -48.23 38.67
C SER A 78 25.11 -46.78 38.49
N VAL A 79 23.98 -46.55 37.79
CA VAL A 79 23.40 -45.21 37.62
C VAL A 79 23.01 -44.61 38.96
N ALA A 80 22.37 -45.39 39.83
CA ALA A 80 22.02 -44.93 41.17
C ALA A 80 23.25 -44.50 41.98
N ILE A 81 24.30 -45.33 42.01
CA ILE A 81 25.55 -45.03 42.74
C ILE A 81 26.20 -43.75 42.20
N ALA A 82 26.30 -43.62 40.88
CA ALA A 82 26.89 -42.45 40.22
C ALA A 82 26.18 -41.14 40.62
N ASN A 83 24.90 -41.22 40.97
CA ASN A 83 24.06 -40.09 41.35
C ASN A 83 23.82 -39.99 42.87
N GLY A 84 24.72 -40.57 43.68
CA GLY A 84 24.70 -40.46 45.14
C GLY A 84 23.70 -41.38 45.85
N GLY A 85 23.06 -42.29 45.11
CA GLY A 85 22.21 -43.34 45.64
C GLY A 85 22.97 -44.50 46.29
N SER A 86 22.30 -45.23 47.17
CA SER A 86 22.82 -46.43 47.83
C SER A 86 22.57 -47.67 46.98
N ALA A 87 23.65 -48.36 46.59
CA ALA A 87 23.59 -49.64 45.88
C ALA A 87 22.74 -50.68 46.63
N ASP A 88 22.94 -50.76 47.95
CA ASP A 88 22.21 -51.70 48.82
C ASP A 88 20.72 -51.37 48.89
N ALA A 89 20.36 -50.08 48.81
CA ALA A 89 18.96 -49.66 48.80
C ALA A 89 18.25 -50.02 47.49
N VAL A 90 18.90 -49.77 46.34
CA VAL A 90 18.36 -50.16 45.02
C VAL A 90 18.22 -51.67 44.94
N LEU A 91 19.24 -52.42 45.37
CA LEU A 91 19.19 -53.87 45.41
C LEU A 91 18.06 -54.37 46.32
N GLY A 92 17.88 -53.76 47.50
CA GLY A 92 16.76 -54.05 48.39
C GLY A 92 15.40 -53.83 47.73
N ASN A 93 15.24 -52.71 47.02
CA ASN A 93 14.01 -52.41 46.26
C ASN A 93 13.75 -53.45 45.16
N ILE A 94 14.79 -53.91 44.45
CA ILE A 94 14.66 -54.99 43.45
C ILE A 94 14.24 -56.30 44.12
N VAL A 95 14.86 -56.67 45.25
CA VAL A 95 14.51 -57.87 46.02
C VAL A 95 13.06 -57.83 46.48
N ASP A 96 12.60 -56.70 47.03
CA ASP A 96 11.22 -56.52 47.47
C ASP A 96 10.23 -56.62 46.31
N LEU A 97 10.57 -56.04 45.15
CA LEU A 97 9.74 -56.11 43.95
C LEU A 97 9.65 -57.55 43.41
N VAL A 98 10.76 -58.28 43.35
CA VAL A 98 10.76 -59.70 42.95
C VAL A 98 9.98 -60.57 43.94
N ALA A 99 10.16 -60.34 45.25
CA ALA A 99 9.46 -61.07 46.32
C ALA A 99 7.94 -60.85 46.29
N SER A 100 7.47 -59.71 45.75
CA SER A 100 6.05 -59.45 45.53
C SER A 100 5.41 -60.37 44.48
N GLY A 101 6.23 -61.04 43.66
CA GLY A 101 5.80 -61.93 42.58
C GLY A 101 5.30 -61.20 41.33
N ALA A 102 5.43 -59.88 41.27
CA ALA A 102 5.19 -59.07 40.07
C ALA A 102 6.32 -59.24 39.04
N PRO A 103 6.03 -59.11 37.73
CA PRO A 103 7.07 -58.96 36.71
C PRO A 103 7.93 -57.72 37.01
N VAL A 104 9.23 -57.84 36.81
CA VAL A 104 10.19 -56.74 36.95
C VAL A 104 10.66 -56.37 35.55
N ASP A 105 10.18 -55.23 35.07
CA ASP A 105 10.59 -54.66 33.79
C ASP A 105 11.56 -53.51 34.04
N LEU A 106 12.85 -53.75 33.82
CA LEU A 106 13.89 -52.74 33.98
C LEU A 106 13.98 -51.80 32.77
N THR A 107 13.19 -52.00 31.73
CA THR A 107 13.04 -51.06 30.62
C THR A 107 11.94 -50.03 30.86
N ASP A 108 11.10 -50.23 31.88
CA ASP A 108 10.02 -49.30 32.25
C ASP A 108 10.51 -48.20 33.22
N PRO A 109 10.45 -46.90 32.81
CA PRO A 109 10.82 -45.78 33.68
C PRO A 109 10.02 -45.69 34.98
N SER A 110 8.78 -46.20 35.03
CA SER A 110 7.96 -46.15 36.24
C SER A 110 8.49 -47.13 37.29
N THR A 111 8.80 -48.36 36.87
CA THR A 111 9.47 -49.37 37.68
C THR A 111 10.81 -48.86 38.20
N LEU A 112 11.64 -48.27 37.33
CA LEU A 112 12.94 -47.72 37.74
C LEU A 112 12.83 -46.52 38.69
N SER A 113 11.80 -45.68 38.54
CA SER A 113 11.55 -44.56 39.46
C SER A 113 11.25 -45.07 40.88
N ASP A 114 10.45 -46.13 40.99
CA ASP A 114 10.17 -46.79 42.26
C ASP A 114 11.43 -47.43 42.85
N LEU A 115 12.27 -48.05 42.01
CA LEU A 115 13.54 -48.63 42.45
C LEU A 115 14.53 -47.57 42.94
N PHE A 116 14.49 -46.35 42.39
CA PHE A 116 15.32 -45.22 42.82
C PHE A 116 14.76 -44.44 44.01
N ALA A 117 13.47 -44.61 44.32
CA ALA A 117 12.83 -43.95 45.45
C ALA A 117 13.47 -44.36 46.79
N GLY A 118 13.76 -43.36 47.64
CA GLY A 118 14.32 -43.59 48.98
C GLY A 118 15.78 -44.05 49.02
N THR A 119 16.47 -44.10 47.87
CA THR A 119 17.85 -44.61 47.78
C THR A 119 18.92 -43.58 48.14
N GLY A 120 18.55 -42.32 48.33
CA GLY A 120 19.48 -41.19 48.56
C GLY A 120 19.67 -40.29 47.34
N ILE A 121 19.19 -40.71 46.17
CA ILE A 121 19.05 -39.87 44.97
C ILE A 121 18.07 -38.73 45.29
N SER A 122 18.39 -37.52 44.83
CA SER A 122 17.49 -36.36 44.97
C SER A 122 16.14 -36.65 44.31
N ALA A 123 15.04 -36.32 44.98
CA ALA A 123 13.69 -36.56 44.46
C ALA A 123 13.46 -35.89 43.08
N GLY A 124 14.13 -34.77 42.80
CA GLY A 124 14.08 -34.10 41.50
C GLY A 124 14.84 -34.81 40.39
N ASP A 125 15.78 -35.70 40.72
CA ASP A 125 16.63 -36.42 39.77
C ASP A 125 16.09 -37.81 39.40
N ILE A 126 15.23 -38.40 40.25
CA ILE A 126 14.74 -39.78 40.11
C ILE A 126 14.11 -40.04 38.73
N GLN A 127 13.19 -39.20 38.27
CA GLN A 127 12.50 -39.44 37.00
C GLN A 127 13.43 -39.38 35.78
N LEU A 128 14.36 -38.41 35.77
CA LEU A 128 15.35 -38.29 34.70
C LEU A 128 16.27 -39.51 34.67
N LEU A 129 16.79 -39.91 35.84
CA LEU A 129 17.66 -41.07 35.96
C LEU A 129 16.94 -42.36 35.61
N ALA A 130 15.67 -42.49 35.98
CA ALA A 130 14.84 -43.63 35.62
C ALA A 130 14.63 -43.70 34.09
N ALA A 131 14.34 -42.59 33.43
CA ALA A 131 14.21 -42.54 31.97
C ALA A 131 15.54 -42.88 31.25
N GLN A 132 16.67 -42.34 31.72
CA GLN A 132 17.99 -42.65 31.17
C GLN A 132 18.37 -44.12 31.37
N THR A 133 18.12 -44.64 32.57
CA THR A 133 18.37 -46.04 32.91
C THR A 133 17.48 -46.96 32.07
N ALA A 134 16.22 -46.60 31.86
CA ALA A 134 15.29 -47.32 30.99
C ALA A 134 15.83 -47.38 29.55
N ALA A 135 16.26 -46.26 28.98
CA ALA A 135 16.82 -46.23 27.62
C ALA A 135 18.06 -47.12 27.49
N GLY A 136 18.98 -47.04 28.47
CA GLY A 136 20.15 -47.92 28.51
C GLY A 136 19.78 -49.40 28.63
N ASN A 137 18.74 -49.71 29.42
CA ASN A 137 18.22 -51.07 29.58
C ASN A 137 17.48 -51.55 28.33
N SER A 138 16.71 -50.71 27.63
CA SER A 138 16.08 -51.04 26.35
C SER A 138 17.11 -51.37 25.27
N ALA A 139 18.22 -50.61 25.21
CA ALA A 139 19.33 -50.91 24.30
C ALA A 139 19.99 -52.27 24.62
N VAL A 140 20.00 -52.68 25.89
CA VAL A 140 20.44 -54.03 26.30
C VAL A 140 19.39 -55.08 25.96
N ASP A 141 18.09 -54.79 26.14
CA ASP A 141 17.00 -55.72 25.81
C ASP A 141 16.92 -56.02 24.31
N GLU A 142 17.16 -55.03 23.45
CA GLU A 142 17.21 -55.19 22.00
C GLU A 142 18.48 -55.87 21.47
N ALA A 143 19.53 -55.98 22.31
CA ALA A 143 20.82 -56.51 21.91
C ALA A 143 20.74 -57.99 21.46
N THR A 144 21.30 -58.28 20.29
CA THR A 144 21.31 -59.65 19.72
C THR A 144 22.63 -60.39 19.96
N SER A 145 23.64 -59.69 20.47
CA SER A 145 24.97 -60.23 20.75
C SER A 145 25.60 -59.65 22.02
N LEU A 146 26.62 -60.33 22.56
CA LEU A 146 27.41 -59.82 23.69
C LEU A 146 28.14 -58.50 23.35
N GLY A 147 28.46 -58.27 22.07
CA GLY A 147 29.07 -57.03 21.60
C GLY A 147 28.11 -55.85 21.68
N ASP A 148 26.84 -56.08 21.32
CA ASP A 148 25.77 -55.07 21.41
C ASP A 148 25.50 -54.71 22.87
N ILE A 149 25.37 -55.71 23.76
CA ILE A 149 25.22 -55.48 25.22
C ILE A 149 26.39 -54.66 25.77
N SER A 150 27.62 -55.03 25.42
CA SER A 150 28.80 -54.29 25.89
C SER A 150 28.86 -52.86 25.35
N SER A 151 28.29 -52.60 24.18
CA SER A 151 28.22 -51.26 23.60
C SER A 151 27.14 -50.43 24.31
N ALA A 152 25.93 -50.96 24.46
CA ALA A 152 24.85 -50.34 25.23
C ALA A 152 25.25 -49.99 26.67
N GLN A 153 25.94 -50.90 27.37
CA GLN A 153 26.48 -50.65 28.71
C GLN A 153 27.54 -49.54 28.73
N LYS A 154 28.35 -49.43 27.68
CA LYS A 154 29.40 -48.42 27.59
C LYS A 154 28.79 -47.04 27.34
N ASP A 155 27.77 -46.97 26.48
CA ASP A 155 27.11 -45.71 26.11
C ASP A 155 26.33 -45.16 27.32
N THR A 156 25.57 -46.02 28.01
CA THR A 156 24.86 -45.64 29.25
C THR A 156 25.81 -45.17 30.37
N ALA A 157 26.99 -45.79 30.47
CA ALA A 157 28.00 -45.40 31.46
C ALA A 157 28.71 -44.07 31.13
N ALA A 158 28.79 -43.72 29.84
CA ALA A 158 29.34 -42.43 29.41
C ALA A 158 28.38 -41.28 29.75
N GLU A 159 27.08 -41.51 29.63
CA GLU A 159 26.02 -40.52 29.92
C GLU A 159 25.82 -40.28 31.43
N THR A 160 26.02 -41.30 32.27
CA THR A 160 25.74 -41.23 33.72
C THR A 160 26.97 -40.93 34.59
N GLY A 161 28.17 -40.89 34.00
CA GLY A 161 29.45 -40.63 34.68
C GLY A 161 29.70 -39.17 35.10
N GLY A 162 28.74 -38.26 34.89
CA GLY A 162 28.78 -36.85 35.29
C GLY A 162 28.62 -36.63 36.80
N GLY A 163 29.39 -37.34 37.62
CA GLY A 163 29.42 -37.13 39.06
C GLY A 163 29.89 -35.71 39.39
N ASN A 164 29.13 -35.05 40.27
CA ASN A 164 29.29 -33.75 40.90
C ASN A 164 30.66 -33.54 41.62
N GLY A 165 31.75 -33.68 40.88
CA GLY A 165 33.06 -33.22 41.29
C GLY A 165 33.12 -31.72 41.04
N ASN A 166 33.03 -30.95 42.12
CA ASN A 166 33.38 -29.52 42.19
C ASN A 166 34.87 -29.31 41.82
N GLY A 167 35.19 -29.56 40.56
CA GLY A 167 36.50 -29.45 39.94
C GLY A 167 36.39 -28.42 38.84
N ASN A 168 36.56 -27.16 39.23
CA ASN A 168 36.80 -26.03 38.34
C ASN A 168 37.95 -26.38 37.36
N GLY A 169 37.62 -26.82 36.16
CA GLY A 169 38.60 -27.31 35.21
C GLY A 169 38.01 -27.68 33.85
N GLY A 170 37.62 -26.68 33.06
CA GLY A 170 37.61 -26.69 31.58
C GLY A 170 37.10 -27.97 30.87
N GLY A 171 36.08 -28.63 31.43
CA GLY A 171 35.49 -29.83 30.85
C GLY A 171 34.75 -29.48 29.55
N LYS A 172 35.01 -30.27 28.51
CA LYS A 172 34.31 -30.24 27.24
C LYS A 172 32.78 -30.24 27.49
N PRO A 173 31.98 -29.45 26.73
CA PRO A 173 30.52 -29.46 26.86
C PRO A 173 30.00 -30.89 26.86
N THR A 174 29.13 -31.23 27.82
CA THR A 174 28.51 -32.55 27.90
C THR A 174 27.17 -32.52 27.18
N THR A 175 26.90 -33.57 26.42
CA THR A 175 25.63 -33.80 25.72
C THR A 175 24.68 -34.60 26.61
N LEU A 176 23.39 -34.25 26.63
CA LEU A 176 22.35 -34.97 27.34
C LEU A 176 21.36 -35.58 26.33
N THR A 177 21.18 -36.89 26.42
CA THR A 177 20.19 -37.61 25.61
C THR A 177 18.77 -37.28 26.06
N VAL A 178 17.90 -36.91 25.12
CA VAL A 178 16.50 -36.52 25.36
C VAL A 178 15.54 -37.26 24.44
N THR A 179 14.29 -37.42 24.90
CA THR A 179 13.16 -37.95 24.14
C THR A 179 11.94 -37.06 24.33
N GLN A 180 10.89 -37.25 23.51
CA GLN A 180 9.61 -36.55 23.65
C GLN A 180 9.00 -36.67 25.07
N GLY A 181 9.15 -37.83 25.72
CA GLY A 181 8.64 -38.04 27.09
C GLY A 181 9.45 -37.36 28.19
N SER A 182 10.68 -36.95 27.90
CA SER A 182 11.59 -36.34 28.89
C SER A 182 11.70 -34.82 28.79
N ILE A 183 11.28 -34.22 27.67
CA ILE A 183 11.57 -32.82 27.35
C ILE A 183 10.99 -31.83 28.37
N ASP A 184 9.80 -32.10 28.91
CA ASP A 184 9.21 -31.27 29.97
C ASP A 184 10.08 -31.23 31.23
N SER A 185 10.66 -32.37 31.60
CA SER A 185 11.57 -32.46 32.76
C SER A 185 12.86 -31.69 32.49
N VAL A 186 13.41 -31.83 31.29
CA VAL A 186 14.62 -31.10 30.85
C VAL A 186 14.39 -29.60 30.91
N VAL A 187 13.28 -29.11 30.33
CA VAL A 187 12.91 -27.69 30.32
C VAL A 187 12.75 -27.14 31.73
N SER A 188 12.09 -27.87 32.63
CA SER A 188 11.91 -27.45 34.03
C SER A 188 13.23 -27.29 34.81
N ARG A 189 14.31 -27.86 34.29
CA ARG A 189 15.64 -27.93 34.89
C ARG A 189 16.72 -27.29 34.02
N ALA A 190 16.35 -26.55 32.97
CA ALA A 190 17.29 -26.09 31.95
C ALA A 190 18.46 -25.28 32.55
N ASP A 191 18.16 -24.34 33.45
CA ASP A 191 19.18 -23.54 34.16
C ASP A 191 20.13 -24.40 35.02
N ASP A 192 19.59 -25.41 35.70
CA ASP A 192 20.38 -26.34 36.53
C ASP A 192 21.28 -27.23 35.68
N LEU A 193 20.82 -27.64 34.49
CA LEU A 193 21.59 -28.44 33.54
C LEU A 193 22.73 -27.61 32.94
N ALA A 194 22.44 -26.38 32.53
CA ALA A 194 23.44 -25.42 32.05
C ALA A 194 24.49 -25.13 33.14
N ALA A 195 24.07 -24.92 34.39
CA ALA A 195 24.98 -24.74 35.53
C ALA A 195 25.88 -25.96 35.81
N LYS A 196 25.45 -27.15 35.39
CA LYS A 196 26.22 -28.40 35.46
C LYS A 196 27.11 -28.63 34.22
N GLY A 197 27.10 -27.72 33.24
CA GLY A 197 27.93 -27.81 32.03
C GLY A 197 27.34 -28.67 30.91
N ILE A 198 26.07 -29.07 31.04
CA ILE A 198 25.30 -29.64 29.93
C ILE A 198 24.89 -28.48 29.06
N LEU A 199 25.32 -28.48 27.80
CA LEU A 199 25.02 -27.42 26.85
C LEU A 199 24.31 -27.94 25.61
N HIS A 200 24.47 -29.22 25.27
CA HIS A 200 23.90 -29.84 24.09
C HIS A 200 22.88 -30.91 24.47
N LEU A 201 21.75 -30.96 23.77
CA LEU A 201 20.72 -31.98 23.88
C LEU A 201 20.77 -32.85 22.63
N ASP A 202 20.84 -34.17 22.80
CA ASP A 202 20.86 -35.15 21.69
C ASP A 202 19.56 -35.95 21.71
N VAL A 203 18.78 -35.86 20.64
CA VAL A 203 17.47 -36.50 20.59
C VAL A 203 17.62 -37.98 20.22
N LEU A 204 17.34 -38.85 21.18
CA LEU A 204 17.44 -40.30 20.98
C LEU A 204 16.48 -40.77 19.87
N GLY A 205 17.06 -41.26 18.78
CA GLY A 205 16.33 -41.85 17.65
C GLY A 205 15.80 -40.86 16.62
N ALA A 206 16.08 -39.56 16.73
CA ALA A 206 15.68 -38.54 15.75
C ALA A 206 16.72 -38.34 14.62
N ASN A 207 17.60 -39.31 14.42
CA ASN A 207 18.55 -39.31 13.30
C ASN A 207 17.82 -39.56 11.97
N HIS A 208 17.59 -38.48 11.20
CA HIS A 208 17.18 -38.40 9.77
C HIS A 208 15.98 -39.26 9.29
N SER A 209 15.40 -40.11 10.14
CA SER A 209 14.38 -41.12 9.81
C SER A 209 13.42 -41.44 10.97
N GLY A 210 13.67 -40.90 12.17
CA GLY A 210 12.74 -40.93 13.30
C GLY A 210 11.74 -39.76 13.27
N GLU A 211 10.72 -39.82 14.12
CA GLU A 211 9.78 -38.71 14.30
C GLU A 211 10.52 -37.49 14.88
N PRO A 212 10.28 -36.25 14.37
CA PRO A 212 10.89 -35.05 14.92
C PRO A 212 10.55 -34.87 16.41
N LEU A 213 11.49 -34.36 17.19
CA LEU A 213 11.16 -33.88 18.54
C LEU A 213 10.29 -32.63 18.39
N THR A 214 9.08 -32.66 18.95
CA THR A 214 8.18 -31.51 18.94
C THR A 214 8.20 -30.82 20.30
N ILE A 215 8.51 -29.54 20.31
CA ILE A 215 8.48 -28.69 21.50
C ILE A 215 7.54 -27.49 21.28
N THR A 216 7.07 -26.90 22.36
CA THR A 216 6.28 -25.67 22.35
C THR A 216 7.19 -24.44 22.32
N ASP A 217 6.66 -23.30 21.83
CA ASP A 217 7.30 -21.98 21.91
C ASP A 217 7.90 -21.68 23.29
N ALA A 218 7.11 -21.86 24.35
CA ALA A 218 7.54 -21.61 25.72
C ALA A 218 8.72 -22.50 26.16
N GLN A 219 8.77 -23.75 25.68
CA GLN A 219 9.90 -24.64 25.93
C GLN A 219 11.14 -24.18 25.15
N ALA A 220 10.99 -23.76 23.89
CA ALA A 220 12.09 -23.20 23.10
C ALA A 220 12.71 -21.97 23.79
N VAL A 221 11.88 -21.01 24.24
CA VAL A 221 12.36 -19.84 25.00
C VAL A 221 13.13 -20.24 26.25
N ALA A 222 12.63 -21.22 27.02
CA ALA A 222 13.26 -21.67 28.25
C ALA A 222 14.63 -22.32 28.01
N LEU A 223 14.74 -23.16 26.97
CA LEU A 223 16.00 -23.81 26.58
C LEU A 223 17.03 -22.79 26.07
N ALA A 224 16.61 -21.90 25.17
CA ALA A 224 17.48 -20.87 24.63
C ALA A 224 17.97 -19.91 25.72
N LYS A 225 17.11 -19.55 26.68
CA LYS A 225 17.48 -18.71 27.82
C LYS A 225 18.52 -19.37 28.73
N ALA A 226 18.43 -20.69 28.90
CA ALA A 226 19.42 -21.47 29.65
C ALA A 226 20.75 -21.65 28.88
N GLY A 227 20.78 -21.30 27.59
CA GLY A 227 21.94 -21.51 26.72
C GLY A 227 22.15 -22.97 26.34
N LEU A 228 21.07 -23.75 26.30
CA LEU A 228 21.06 -25.11 25.76
C LEU A 228 20.75 -25.05 24.26
N ASP A 229 21.32 -25.97 23.48
CA ASP A 229 21.00 -26.20 22.07
C ASP A 229 20.72 -27.70 21.82
N PHE A 230 20.17 -28.03 20.64
CA PHE A 230 20.12 -29.41 20.17
C PHE A 230 21.34 -29.72 19.31
N VAL A 231 21.73 -30.99 19.20
CA VAL A 231 22.79 -31.39 18.27
C VAL A 231 22.29 -31.19 16.83
N THR A 232 23.16 -30.70 15.93
CA THR A 232 22.80 -30.30 14.56
C THR A 232 22.24 -31.41 13.67
N ASP A 233 22.39 -32.68 14.06
CA ASP A 233 21.90 -33.83 13.28
C ASP A 233 20.46 -34.24 13.69
N ASP A 234 19.90 -33.59 14.72
CA ASP A 234 18.54 -33.82 15.20
C ASP A 234 17.53 -32.99 14.43
N VAL A 235 16.31 -33.52 14.27
CA VAL A 235 15.19 -32.79 13.65
C VAL A 235 14.24 -32.27 14.72
N ILE A 236 14.17 -30.95 14.85
CA ILE A 236 13.41 -30.25 15.88
C ILE A 236 12.27 -29.45 15.24
N THR A 237 11.06 -29.62 15.78
CA THR A 237 9.87 -28.85 15.41
C THR A 237 9.40 -28.03 16.61
N VAL A 238 9.20 -26.73 16.42
CA VAL A 238 8.50 -25.87 17.39
C VAL A 238 7.05 -25.71 16.96
N GLU A 239 6.11 -25.95 17.86
CA GLU A 239 4.69 -25.64 17.66
C GLU A 239 4.33 -24.29 18.26
N GLU A 240 3.80 -23.42 17.41
CA GLU A 240 3.29 -22.10 17.75
C GLU A 240 1.75 -22.12 17.80
N ASP A 241 1.21 -22.06 19.01
CA ASP A 241 -0.24 -22.03 19.24
C ASP A 241 -0.82 -20.61 19.19
N THR A 242 0.03 -19.58 19.09
CA THR A 242 -0.37 -18.17 19.04
C THR A 242 0.07 -17.52 17.72
N ALA A 243 -0.45 -16.32 17.45
CA ALA A 243 -0.05 -15.54 16.27
C ALA A 243 1.28 -14.78 16.50
N THR A 244 1.87 -14.85 17.69
CA THR A 244 3.12 -14.14 18.02
C THR A 244 4.06 -15.08 18.76
N ALA A 245 5.15 -15.46 18.11
CA ALA A 245 6.17 -16.29 18.74
C ALA A 245 6.83 -15.55 19.90
N SER A 246 7.01 -16.22 21.03
CA SER A 246 7.78 -15.71 22.16
C SER A 246 9.28 -15.95 21.95
N ALA A 247 9.63 -17.02 21.25
CA ALA A 247 10.98 -17.28 20.79
C ALA A 247 11.34 -16.36 19.62
N THR A 248 12.55 -15.81 19.67
CA THR A 248 13.12 -15.03 18.57
C THR A 248 13.75 -15.93 17.52
N LEU A 249 13.86 -15.45 16.27
CA LEU A 249 14.50 -16.20 15.18
C LEU A 249 15.93 -16.63 15.54
N LYS A 250 16.72 -15.75 16.18
CA LYS A 250 18.08 -16.09 16.65
C LYS A 250 18.09 -17.14 17.75
N GLN A 251 17.07 -17.18 18.62
CA GLN A 251 16.96 -18.25 19.62
C GLN A 251 16.62 -19.58 18.95
N LEU A 252 15.75 -19.59 17.94
CA LEU A 252 15.42 -20.80 17.18
C LEU A 252 16.62 -21.32 16.40
N GLU A 253 17.37 -20.44 15.73
CA GLU A 253 18.63 -20.78 15.06
C GLU A 253 19.67 -21.30 16.06
N GLY A 254 19.85 -20.62 17.20
CA GLY A 254 20.77 -21.05 18.25
C GLY A 254 20.40 -22.39 18.90
N LEU A 255 19.13 -22.78 18.83
CA LEU A 255 18.65 -24.09 19.26
C LEU A 255 18.82 -25.17 18.18
N ASN A 256 19.19 -24.82 16.96
CA ASN A 256 19.16 -25.69 15.78
C ASN A 256 17.74 -26.21 15.47
N VAL A 257 16.75 -25.32 15.48
CA VAL A 257 15.37 -25.66 15.08
C VAL A 257 15.26 -25.74 13.56
N ASP A 258 14.74 -26.86 13.04
CA ASP A 258 14.52 -27.06 11.61
C ASP A 258 13.19 -26.48 11.11
N SER A 259 12.17 -26.51 11.96
CA SER A 259 10.83 -26.08 11.55
C SER A 259 10.00 -25.49 12.66
N VAL A 260 9.15 -24.53 12.29
CA VAL A 260 8.14 -23.91 13.12
C VAL A 260 6.78 -24.15 12.48
N LYS A 261 5.87 -24.75 13.25
CA LYS A 261 4.49 -25.03 12.85
C LYS A 261 3.54 -24.06 13.52
N ALA A 262 3.03 -23.10 12.76
CA ALA A 262 2.00 -22.17 13.20
C ALA A 262 0.62 -22.83 13.15
N LYS A 263 -0.03 -22.97 14.31
CA LYS A 263 -1.42 -23.43 14.40
C LYS A 263 -2.42 -22.27 14.30
N ALA A 264 -1.96 -21.04 14.47
CA ALA A 264 -2.78 -19.85 14.30
C ALA A 264 -3.21 -19.66 12.84
N ALA A 265 -4.47 -19.29 12.62
CA ALA A 265 -5.02 -19.10 11.28
C ALA A 265 -4.71 -17.72 10.67
N ALA A 266 -4.17 -16.79 11.44
CA ALA A 266 -4.02 -15.37 11.08
C ALA A 266 -2.58 -14.96 10.75
N GLY A 267 -1.72 -15.93 10.37
CA GLY A 267 -0.29 -15.71 10.20
C GLY A 267 0.51 -15.86 11.52
N LEU A 268 1.83 -15.72 11.41
CA LEU A 268 2.78 -15.78 12.53
C LEU A 268 3.68 -14.55 12.52
N SER A 269 3.73 -13.84 13.64
CA SER A 269 4.66 -12.75 13.87
C SER A 269 5.82 -13.24 14.76
N ILE A 270 7.06 -13.02 14.36
CA ILE A 270 8.25 -13.46 15.11
C ILE A 270 9.26 -12.32 15.20
N ASP A 271 9.88 -12.12 16.36
CA ASP A 271 10.96 -11.15 16.53
C ASP A 271 12.30 -11.76 16.09
N VAL A 272 13.12 -11.02 15.35
CA VAL A 272 14.47 -11.46 14.97
C VAL A 272 15.39 -11.67 16.18
N GLY A 273 15.17 -10.90 17.25
CA GLY A 273 16.01 -10.80 18.44
C GLY A 273 16.97 -9.61 18.42
N SER A 274 17.81 -9.50 19.44
CA SER A 274 18.71 -8.36 19.57
C SER A 274 19.72 -8.26 18.41
N GLY A 275 19.97 -7.04 17.92
CA GLY A 275 20.95 -6.79 16.86
C GLY A 275 20.46 -7.05 15.44
N GLY A 276 19.13 -7.08 15.21
CA GLY A 276 18.54 -7.14 13.88
C GLY A 276 18.90 -8.43 13.13
N LEU A 277 18.98 -8.36 11.80
CA LEU A 277 19.35 -9.49 10.93
C LEU A 277 20.84 -9.89 11.04
N GLY A 278 21.67 -9.11 11.73
CA GLY A 278 23.10 -9.39 11.87
C GLY A 278 23.38 -10.69 12.63
N GLY A 279 24.17 -11.58 12.02
CA GLY A 279 24.61 -12.84 12.62
C GLY A 279 23.71 -14.04 12.34
N ILE A 280 22.62 -13.86 11.59
CA ILE A 280 21.79 -14.97 11.10
C ILE A 280 22.48 -15.62 9.90
N SER A 281 22.50 -16.95 9.88
CA SER A 281 23.02 -17.73 8.77
C SER A 281 21.87 -18.23 7.87
N ALA A 282 22.03 -18.02 6.56
CA ALA A 282 21.06 -18.43 5.56
C ALA A 282 20.86 -19.96 5.49
N ASP A 283 21.83 -20.75 5.97
CA ASP A 283 21.82 -22.21 5.92
C ASP A 283 21.14 -22.85 7.15
N SER A 284 20.82 -22.06 8.18
CA SER A 284 20.33 -22.52 9.50
C SER A 284 18.97 -21.91 9.88
N LEU A 285 18.27 -21.35 8.90
CA LEU A 285 16.93 -20.80 9.12
C LEU A 285 15.91 -21.94 9.32
N PRO A 286 15.05 -21.87 10.35
CA PRO A 286 13.91 -22.76 10.46
C PRO A 286 12.93 -22.51 9.32
N THR A 287 12.28 -23.57 8.86
CA THR A 287 11.17 -23.49 7.91
C THR A 287 9.84 -23.21 8.61
N PHE A 288 9.07 -22.25 8.12
CA PHE A 288 7.78 -21.86 8.67
C PHE A 288 6.66 -22.47 7.85
N THR A 289 5.77 -23.22 8.52
CA THR A 289 4.61 -23.83 7.87
C THR A 289 3.39 -23.77 8.79
N GLY A 290 2.20 -23.88 8.21
CA GLY A 290 0.98 -24.09 8.98
C GLY A 290 0.88 -25.51 9.55
N ALA A 291 -0.12 -25.74 10.41
CA ALA A 291 -0.31 -27.01 11.14
C ALA A 291 -0.27 -28.32 10.32
N ILE A 292 -0.58 -28.27 9.02
CA ILE A 292 -0.57 -29.44 8.12
C ILE A 292 0.46 -29.30 6.98
N GLY A 293 1.46 -28.41 7.12
CA GLY A 293 2.54 -28.20 6.14
C GLY A 293 2.21 -27.25 4.98
N GLN A 294 1.08 -26.55 5.06
CA GLN A 294 0.68 -25.50 4.11
C GLN A 294 1.46 -24.21 4.34
N PRO A 295 1.55 -23.29 3.37
CA PRO A 295 2.10 -21.96 3.60
C PRO A 295 1.35 -21.22 4.71
N VAL A 296 2.09 -20.43 5.49
CA VAL A 296 1.55 -19.51 6.48
C VAL A 296 2.18 -18.15 6.22
N ASP A 297 1.40 -17.09 6.38
CA ASP A 297 1.88 -15.73 6.28
C ASP A 297 2.76 -15.40 7.51
N VAL A 298 4.04 -15.10 7.30
CA VAL A 298 4.99 -14.84 8.38
C VAL A 298 5.57 -13.44 8.30
N THR A 299 5.41 -12.69 9.39
CA THR A 299 6.00 -11.37 9.59
C THR A 299 7.21 -11.45 10.54
N LEU A 300 8.39 -11.11 10.03
CA LEU A 300 9.61 -10.97 10.82
C LEU A 300 9.77 -9.53 11.33
N ASN A 301 9.65 -9.35 12.63
CA ASN A 301 9.83 -8.06 13.27
C ASN A 301 11.33 -7.79 13.50
N ILE A 302 11.78 -6.62 13.05
CA ILE A 302 13.12 -6.09 13.35
C ILE A 302 12.98 -4.73 14.03
N GLY A 303 13.88 -4.42 14.97
CA GLY A 303 13.90 -3.10 15.61
C GLY A 303 14.39 -2.01 14.65
N SER A 304 13.83 -0.81 14.72
CA SER A 304 14.37 0.31 13.94
C SER A 304 15.83 0.61 14.27
N GLY A 305 16.59 1.01 13.26
CA GLY A 305 18.04 1.23 13.36
C GLY A 305 18.88 -0.01 13.70
N THR A 306 18.31 -1.22 13.67
CA THR A 306 19.06 -2.46 13.98
C THR A 306 19.71 -3.12 12.76
N LEU A 307 19.36 -2.69 11.54
CA LEU A 307 19.98 -3.19 10.33
C LEU A 307 21.32 -2.47 10.08
N ASP A 308 22.40 -3.25 10.07
CA ASP A 308 23.73 -2.73 9.72
C ASP A 308 23.75 -2.41 8.20
N PRO A 309 24.07 -1.18 7.78
CA PRO A 309 24.14 -0.81 6.37
C PRO A 309 25.23 -1.55 5.59
N THR A 310 26.16 -2.23 6.28
CA THR A 310 27.21 -3.06 5.68
C THR A 310 26.83 -4.55 5.58
N LEU A 311 25.67 -4.94 6.12
CA LEU A 311 25.19 -6.32 6.06
C LEU A 311 24.80 -6.67 4.61
N ASN A 312 25.42 -7.71 4.06
CA ASN A 312 25.03 -8.25 2.77
C ASN A 312 23.78 -9.11 2.91
N LEU A 313 22.68 -8.67 2.30
CA LEU A 313 21.38 -9.33 2.33
C LEU A 313 21.11 -10.25 1.13
N SER A 314 22.01 -10.28 0.14
CA SER A 314 21.77 -10.93 -1.17
C SER A 314 21.55 -12.45 -1.08
N THR A 315 22.02 -13.08 0.00
CA THR A 315 21.77 -14.50 0.28
C THR A 315 20.76 -14.71 1.39
N LEU A 316 20.65 -13.77 2.34
CA LEU A 316 19.80 -13.92 3.51
C LEU A 316 18.33 -13.71 3.18
N VAL A 317 17.98 -12.64 2.46
CA VAL A 317 16.58 -12.33 2.15
C VAL A 317 15.92 -13.42 1.28
N PRO A 318 16.56 -13.94 0.20
CA PRO A 318 16.02 -15.09 -0.53
C PRO A 318 15.89 -16.35 0.33
N ALA A 319 16.80 -16.55 1.30
CA ALA A 319 16.72 -17.68 2.22
C ALA A 319 15.56 -17.52 3.23
N LEU A 320 15.28 -16.29 3.69
CA LEU A 320 14.09 -15.98 4.49
C LEU A 320 12.80 -16.30 3.70
N GLY A 321 12.71 -15.87 2.43
CA GLY A 321 11.59 -16.21 1.56
C GLY A 321 11.43 -17.72 1.35
N THR A 322 12.53 -18.45 1.15
CA THR A 322 12.53 -19.92 1.04
C THR A 322 12.13 -20.61 2.35
N ALA A 323 12.50 -20.01 3.48
CA ALA A 323 12.09 -20.44 4.81
C ALA A 323 10.60 -20.17 5.08
N GLY A 324 9.92 -19.38 4.25
CA GLY A 324 8.50 -19.05 4.41
C GLY A 324 8.24 -17.76 5.19
N VAL A 325 9.21 -16.84 5.22
CA VAL A 325 8.99 -15.45 5.66
C VAL A 325 8.44 -14.65 4.49
N ASP A 326 7.34 -13.93 4.70
CA ASP A 326 6.67 -13.13 3.66
C ASP A 326 6.92 -11.63 3.86
N HIS A 327 6.85 -11.17 5.11
CA HIS A 327 6.91 -9.75 5.45
C HIS A 327 8.04 -9.46 6.45
N VAL A 328 8.70 -8.32 6.30
CA VAL A 328 9.58 -7.72 7.32
C VAL A 328 8.90 -6.48 7.89
N ASN A 329 8.79 -6.40 9.21
CA ASN A 329 8.15 -5.28 9.91
C ASN A 329 9.18 -4.50 10.73
N ILE A 330 9.22 -3.18 10.54
CA ILE A 330 10.12 -2.27 11.26
C ILE A 330 9.43 -1.77 12.52
N THR A 331 9.70 -2.46 13.63
CA THR A 331 9.16 -2.06 14.93
C THR A 331 9.81 -0.78 15.46
N GLY A 332 9.03 0.01 16.20
CA GLY A 332 9.49 1.27 16.79
C GLY A 332 8.85 2.46 16.11
N ASP A 333 9.65 3.23 15.38
CA ASP A 333 9.22 4.39 14.59
C ASP A 333 8.88 4.05 13.13
N GLY A 334 9.01 2.79 12.70
CA GLY A 334 8.65 2.35 11.35
C GLY A 334 9.66 2.73 10.26
N HIS A 335 10.71 3.47 10.60
CA HIS A 335 11.67 3.99 9.62
C HIS A 335 12.89 3.08 9.44
N LEU A 336 13.27 2.83 8.19
CA LEU A 336 14.51 2.13 7.84
C LEU A 336 15.18 2.76 6.63
N SER A 337 16.51 2.95 6.72
CA SER A 337 17.32 3.34 5.57
C SER A 337 18.10 2.14 5.03
N LEU A 338 18.06 1.94 3.71
CA LEU A 338 18.71 0.86 2.99
C LEU A 338 19.72 1.41 1.98
N SER A 339 20.79 0.67 1.76
CA SER A 339 21.60 0.84 0.54
C SER A 339 20.93 0.17 -0.66
N LEU A 340 21.32 0.55 -1.88
CA LEU A 340 20.81 -0.06 -3.11
C LEU A 340 20.96 -1.58 -3.15
N ASP A 341 22.14 -2.10 -2.80
CA ASP A 341 22.41 -3.55 -2.78
C ASP A 341 21.49 -4.29 -1.80
N GLN A 342 21.14 -3.65 -0.68
CA GLN A 342 20.23 -4.21 0.31
C GLN A 342 18.78 -4.20 -0.20
N ALA A 343 18.32 -3.09 -0.78
CA ALA A 343 17.00 -2.96 -1.38
C ALA A 343 16.79 -3.97 -2.53
N GLU A 344 17.76 -4.11 -3.42
CA GLU A 344 17.71 -5.08 -4.53
C GLU A 344 17.62 -6.54 -4.05
N SER A 345 18.05 -6.83 -2.81
CA SER A 345 17.93 -8.18 -2.24
C SER A 345 16.48 -8.58 -1.93
N PHE A 346 15.57 -7.61 -1.78
CA PHE A 346 14.13 -7.86 -1.60
C PHE A 346 13.41 -8.08 -2.93
N VAL A 347 13.89 -7.45 -4.00
CA VAL A 347 13.26 -7.52 -5.33
C VAL A 347 13.18 -8.96 -5.83
N GLY A 348 11.95 -9.47 -5.97
CA GLY A 348 11.70 -10.83 -6.47
C GLY A 348 12.08 -11.95 -5.49
N SER A 349 12.40 -11.63 -4.23
CA SER A 349 12.73 -12.62 -3.19
C SER A 349 11.49 -13.33 -2.63
N GLY A 350 10.30 -12.74 -2.82
CA GLY A 350 9.07 -13.14 -2.15
C GLY A 350 8.91 -12.57 -0.74
N VAL A 351 9.88 -11.77 -0.28
CA VAL A 351 9.85 -11.01 0.97
C VAL A 351 9.69 -9.53 0.65
N ASP A 352 8.77 -8.85 1.32
CA ASP A 352 8.56 -7.39 1.24
C ASP A 352 8.60 -6.76 2.65
N PHE A 353 8.49 -5.43 2.72
CA PHE A 353 8.23 -4.72 3.98
C PHE A 353 6.72 -4.59 4.22
N VAL A 354 6.31 -4.46 5.49
CA VAL A 354 4.91 -4.15 5.80
C VAL A 354 4.58 -2.75 5.25
N ALA A 355 3.50 -2.62 4.48
CA ALA A 355 3.11 -1.38 3.78
C ALA A 355 2.86 -0.13 4.67
N GLY A 356 2.96 -0.25 5.99
CA GLY A 356 2.88 0.89 6.92
C GLY A 356 4.23 1.36 7.46
N ASP A 357 5.31 0.65 7.12
CA ASP A 357 6.68 1.08 7.38
C ASP A 357 7.11 2.14 6.35
N ASP A 358 8.08 2.97 6.72
CA ASP A 358 8.66 4.01 5.88
C ASP A 358 10.10 3.61 5.56
N ILE A 359 10.30 3.18 4.32
CA ILE A 359 11.56 2.61 3.87
C ILE A 359 12.23 3.56 2.88
N THR A 360 13.37 4.11 3.29
CA THR A 360 14.17 5.04 2.48
C THR A 360 15.37 4.35 1.85
N LEU A 361 15.49 4.44 0.53
CA LEU A 361 16.63 3.97 -0.26
C LEU A 361 17.67 5.08 -0.42
N HIS A 362 18.85 4.91 0.20
CA HIS A 362 19.97 5.83 0.03
C HIS A 362 20.82 5.46 -1.19
N VAL A 363 20.93 6.38 -2.15
CA VAL A 363 21.61 6.16 -3.45
C VAL A 363 22.49 7.32 -3.85
N ALA A 364 23.59 7.02 -4.54
CA ALA A 364 24.33 8.07 -5.24
C ALA A 364 23.58 8.47 -6.52
N ALA A 365 23.63 9.76 -6.90
CA ALA A 365 22.99 10.26 -8.13
C ALA A 365 23.33 9.46 -9.40
N GLY A 366 24.55 8.93 -9.49
CA GLY A 366 24.99 8.10 -10.62
C GLY A 366 24.31 6.73 -10.72
N SER A 367 23.60 6.30 -9.69
CA SER A 367 22.90 5.00 -9.62
C SER A 367 21.41 5.09 -9.93
N ILE A 368 20.86 6.29 -10.17
CA ILE A 368 19.41 6.48 -10.37
C ILE A 368 18.86 5.66 -11.54
N ALA A 369 19.65 5.45 -12.60
CA ALA A 369 19.25 4.63 -13.74
C ALA A 369 19.02 3.16 -13.37
N THR A 370 19.75 2.65 -12.36
CA THR A 370 19.51 1.31 -11.82
C THR A 370 18.21 1.26 -11.04
N VAL A 371 17.98 2.25 -10.16
CA VAL A 371 16.73 2.39 -9.39
C VAL A 371 15.52 2.43 -10.31
N VAL A 372 15.58 3.27 -11.35
CA VAL A 372 14.52 3.35 -12.39
C VAL A 372 14.28 1.99 -13.06
N GLY A 373 15.35 1.25 -13.37
CA GLY A 373 15.24 -0.07 -13.99
C GLY A 373 14.60 -1.14 -13.10
N THR A 374 14.54 -0.92 -11.77
CA THR A 374 13.98 -1.84 -10.78
C THR A 374 12.79 -1.25 -10.01
N ALA A 375 12.29 -0.08 -10.40
CA ALA A 375 11.29 0.69 -9.65
C ALA A 375 10.03 -0.11 -9.29
N GLU A 376 9.44 -0.86 -10.23
CA GLU A 376 8.27 -1.72 -9.98
C GLU A 376 8.57 -2.79 -8.92
N GLY A 377 9.77 -3.36 -8.95
CA GLY A 377 10.21 -4.37 -7.98
C GLY A 377 10.49 -3.79 -6.59
N LEU A 378 11.01 -2.55 -6.53
CA LEU A 378 11.22 -1.82 -5.28
C LEU A 378 9.88 -1.43 -4.65
N GLY A 379 8.93 -0.91 -5.44
CA GLY A 379 7.57 -0.63 -4.98
C GLY A 379 6.82 -1.86 -4.51
N ALA A 380 6.96 -2.99 -5.20
CA ALA A 380 6.39 -4.27 -4.77
C ALA A 380 7.03 -4.81 -3.48
N ALA A 381 8.26 -4.37 -3.15
CA ALA A 381 8.89 -4.64 -1.87
C ALA A 381 8.50 -3.64 -0.77
N HIS A 382 7.61 -2.68 -1.07
CA HIS A 382 7.23 -1.58 -0.17
C HIS A 382 8.41 -0.71 0.26
N ILE A 383 9.24 -0.34 -0.73
CA ILE A 383 10.20 0.75 -0.58
C ILE A 383 9.52 2.03 -1.07
N ASP A 384 9.59 3.10 -0.27
CA ASP A 384 8.82 4.32 -0.49
C ASP A 384 9.72 5.42 -1.06
N HIS A 385 10.76 5.80 -0.32
CA HIS A 385 11.50 7.03 -0.59
C HIS A 385 12.88 6.77 -1.19
N ILE A 386 13.36 7.72 -1.99
CA ILE A 386 14.72 7.78 -2.52
C ILE A 386 15.42 8.99 -1.88
N ASP A 387 16.57 8.74 -1.26
CA ASP A 387 17.46 9.77 -0.71
C ASP A 387 18.75 9.81 -1.53
N VAL A 388 18.93 10.87 -2.31
CA VAL A 388 20.08 11.02 -3.21
C VAL A 388 21.25 11.67 -2.47
N THR A 389 22.39 10.98 -2.41
CA THR A 389 23.61 11.54 -1.83
C THR A 389 23.97 12.89 -2.46
N GLY A 390 23.95 13.96 -1.65
CA GLY A 390 24.29 15.31 -2.08
C GLY A 390 23.09 16.16 -2.48
N ASP A 391 21.89 15.62 -2.31
CA ASP A 391 20.59 16.31 -2.30
C ASP A 391 20.29 17.02 -3.63
N VAL A 392 20.85 16.55 -4.74
CA VAL A 392 20.65 17.11 -6.08
C VAL A 392 20.62 16.01 -7.12
N ILE A 393 19.57 15.99 -7.93
CA ILE A 393 19.43 15.05 -9.04
C ILE A 393 18.75 15.69 -10.25
N THR A 394 19.17 15.27 -11.44
CA THR A 394 18.43 15.54 -12.67
C THR A 394 18.06 14.22 -13.31
N ILE A 395 16.77 14.00 -13.53
CA ILE A 395 16.21 12.85 -14.24
C ILE A 395 15.49 13.32 -15.50
N ASP A 396 15.19 12.42 -16.43
CA ASP A 396 14.30 12.71 -17.55
C ASP A 396 12.83 12.35 -17.23
N ASP A 397 11.90 12.82 -18.06
CA ASP A 397 10.45 12.56 -17.92
C ASP A 397 10.11 11.06 -17.92
N SER A 398 10.82 10.24 -18.69
CA SER A 398 10.58 8.78 -18.72
C SER A 398 11.04 8.07 -17.45
N GLN A 399 12.13 8.55 -16.85
CA GLN A 399 12.59 8.11 -15.55
C GLN A 399 11.60 8.50 -14.46
N ALA A 400 11.11 9.76 -14.46
CA ALA A 400 10.08 10.22 -13.52
C ALA A 400 8.81 9.36 -13.61
N ALA A 401 8.31 9.09 -14.82
CA ALA A 401 7.14 8.23 -15.05
C ALA A 401 7.35 6.80 -14.51
N SER A 402 8.57 6.26 -14.61
CA SER A 402 8.90 4.92 -14.09
C SER A 402 8.92 4.89 -12.56
N LEU A 403 9.44 5.93 -11.91
CA LEU A 403 9.45 6.06 -10.45
C LEU A 403 8.03 6.21 -9.89
N ILE A 404 7.21 7.09 -10.48
CA ILE A 404 5.80 7.27 -10.14
C ILE A 404 5.02 5.96 -10.29
N SER A 405 5.24 5.23 -11.39
CA SER A 405 4.59 3.93 -11.60
C SER A 405 5.04 2.87 -10.59
N GLY A 406 6.26 2.99 -10.08
CA GLY A 406 6.78 2.17 -8.98
C GLY A 406 6.28 2.60 -7.61
N GLY A 407 5.56 3.72 -7.49
CA GLY A 407 5.15 4.28 -6.20
C GLY A 407 6.29 4.85 -5.38
N LEU A 408 7.41 5.21 -6.02
CA LEU A 408 8.58 5.79 -5.38
C LEU A 408 8.55 7.32 -5.46
N ASP A 409 8.96 7.99 -4.40
CA ASP A 409 9.19 9.44 -4.35
C ASP A 409 10.61 9.78 -3.87
N PHE A 410 11.05 11.03 -4.06
CA PHE A 410 12.28 11.51 -3.43
C PHE A 410 11.98 12.06 -2.04
N VAL A 411 12.94 11.99 -1.13
CA VAL A 411 12.82 12.69 0.16
C VAL A 411 12.75 14.20 -0.06
N THR A 412 11.93 14.91 0.71
CA THR A 412 11.72 16.38 0.58
C THR A 412 12.98 17.25 0.76
N GLY A 413 14.11 16.66 1.13
CA GLY A 413 15.40 17.35 1.22
C GLY A 413 16.17 17.43 -0.10
N ASP A 414 15.82 16.61 -1.10
CA ASP A 414 16.49 16.55 -2.39
C ASP A 414 15.99 17.65 -3.33
N ASP A 415 16.89 18.24 -4.13
CA ASP A 415 16.60 19.14 -5.25
C ASP A 415 16.47 18.31 -6.54
N VAL A 416 15.24 18.02 -6.92
CA VAL A 416 14.88 17.14 -8.02
C VAL A 416 14.50 17.97 -9.24
N THR A 417 15.30 17.87 -10.30
CA THR A 417 15.00 18.47 -11.61
C THR A 417 14.54 17.40 -12.60
N VAL A 418 13.38 17.57 -13.22
CA VAL A 418 12.95 16.78 -14.39
C VAL A 418 13.30 17.51 -15.68
N ALA A 419 14.06 16.87 -16.57
CA ALA A 419 14.38 17.39 -17.89
C ALA A 419 13.28 17.01 -18.90
N ALA A 420 12.56 18.01 -19.42
CA ALA A 420 11.57 17.83 -20.47
C ALA A 420 12.24 18.03 -21.86
N GLU A 421 12.28 16.98 -22.68
CA GLU A 421 12.87 17.05 -24.04
C GLU A 421 11.84 17.33 -25.15
N GLY A 422 10.54 17.26 -24.86
CA GLY A 422 9.45 17.44 -25.83
C GLY A 422 8.49 18.59 -25.49
N THR A 423 7.41 18.74 -26.28
CA THR A 423 6.30 19.69 -26.06
C THR A 423 5.24 19.14 -25.10
N HIS A 424 5.36 17.88 -24.68
CA HIS A 424 4.47 17.22 -23.73
C HIS A 424 5.30 16.43 -22.73
N LEU A 425 4.85 16.43 -21.47
CA LEU A 425 5.32 15.49 -20.46
C LEU A 425 4.43 14.24 -20.46
N SER A 426 5.04 13.08 -20.24
CA SER A 426 4.32 11.82 -20.04
C SER A 426 3.88 11.65 -18.58
N THR A 427 4.48 12.38 -17.65
CA THR A 427 4.01 12.53 -16.27
C THR A 427 2.94 13.61 -16.14
N THR A 428 2.17 13.54 -15.05
CA THR A 428 1.18 14.54 -14.66
C THR A 428 1.76 15.51 -13.64
N LEU A 429 1.19 16.71 -13.50
CA LEU A 429 1.61 17.68 -12.47
C LEU A 429 1.45 17.10 -11.06
N LYS A 430 0.35 16.39 -10.80
CA LYS A 430 0.15 15.66 -9.54
C LYS A 430 1.22 14.61 -9.30
N GLY A 431 1.57 13.81 -10.32
CA GLY A 431 2.61 12.79 -10.22
C GLY A 431 3.99 13.40 -9.97
N LEU A 432 4.29 14.55 -10.58
CA LEU A 432 5.54 15.28 -10.31
C LEU A 432 5.57 15.85 -8.88
N GLN A 433 4.43 16.33 -8.37
CA GLN A 433 4.32 16.76 -6.97
C GLN A 433 4.49 15.59 -5.99
N ASP A 434 3.91 14.43 -6.29
CA ASP A 434 4.09 13.21 -5.49
C ASP A 434 5.53 12.71 -5.50
N LEU A 435 6.23 12.87 -6.62
CA LEU A 435 7.66 12.56 -6.74
C LEU A 435 8.54 13.62 -6.04
N HIS A 436 7.96 14.68 -5.47
CA HIS A 436 8.64 15.85 -4.89
C HIS A 436 9.61 16.54 -5.87
N VAL A 437 9.17 16.74 -7.11
CA VAL A 437 9.95 17.45 -8.13
C VAL A 437 9.94 18.95 -7.85
N ASP A 438 11.10 19.55 -7.61
CA ASP A 438 11.25 20.99 -7.41
C ASP A 438 11.16 21.78 -8.71
N SER A 439 11.66 21.20 -9.80
CA SER A 439 11.75 21.94 -11.06
C SER A 439 11.64 21.10 -12.31
N VAL A 440 11.05 21.71 -13.34
CA VAL A 440 10.99 21.15 -14.68
C VAL A 440 11.83 22.02 -15.61
N LYS A 441 12.86 21.40 -16.20
CA LYS A 441 13.74 22.03 -17.16
C LYS A 441 13.33 21.63 -18.58
N ALA A 442 12.51 22.46 -19.21
CA ALA A 442 12.20 22.32 -20.62
C ALA A 442 13.41 22.69 -21.50
N LYS A 443 13.82 21.79 -22.38
CA LYS A 443 14.89 22.02 -23.36
C LYS A 443 14.27 22.43 -24.70
N MET A 444 13.52 23.52 -24.70
CA MET A 444 12.75 23.97 -25.85
C MET A 444 13.29 25.28 -26.42
N VAL A 445 12.81 25.66 -27.60
CA VAL A 445 13.08 26.98 -28.17
C VAL A 445 12.08 27.99 -27.62
N ALA A 446 12.49 29.24 -27.41
CA ALA A 446 11.60 30.30 -26.96
C ALA A 446 10.34 30.40 -27.83
N GLY A 447 9.17 30.49 -27.19
CA GLY A 447 7.85 30.48 -27.83
C GLY A 447 7.31 29.08 -28.16
N SER A 448 7.86 28.03 -27.53
CA SER A 448 7.25 26.70 -27.57
C SER A 448 6.28 26.53 -26.40
N VAL A 449 5.17 25.86 -26.66
CA VAL A 449 4.23 25.43 -25.62
C VAL A 449 4.68 24.09 -25.04
N LEU A 450 4.73 24.00 -23.72
CA LEU A 450 4.85 22.78 -22.95
C LEU A 450 3.48 22.45 -22.36
N SER A 451 2.96 21.28 -22.69
CA SER A 451 1.67 20.83 -22.21
C SER A 451 1.84 19.70 -21.20
N ILE A 452 1.16 19.81 -20.06
CA ILE A 452 1.19 18.85 -18.96
C ILE A 452 -0.23 18.56 -18.49
N ASP A 453 -0.54 17.31 -18.15
CA ASP A 453 -1.84 16.94 -17.59
C ASP A 453 -1.83 17.14 -16.07
N ALA A 454 -2.94 17.59 -15.47
CA ALA A 454 -3.04 17.76 -14.02
C ALA A 454 -2.92 16.45 -13.23
N GLY A 455 -3.33 15.31 -13.82
CA GLY A 455 -3.34 13.99 -13.19
C GLY A 455 -4.60 13.68 -12.38
N GLY A 456 -5.66 14.44 -12.61
CA GLY A 456 -6.91 14.41 -11.87
C GLY A 456 -7.63 15.76 -11.94
N GLY A 457 -8.55 16.00 -11.02
CA GLY A 457 -9.11 17.33 -10.80
C GLY A 457 -8.09 18.26 -10.10
N LEU A 458 -8.26 19.56 -10.24
CA LEU A 458 -7.40 20.56 -9.57
C LEU A 458 -7.48 20.48 -8.04
N ASP A 459 -8.54 19.89 -7.48
CA ASP A 459 -8.69 19.62 -6.05
C ASP A 459 -7.70 18.59 -5.49
N SER A 460 -7.06 17.81 -6.36
CA SER A 460 -6.00 16.88 -5.97
C SER A 460 -4.63 17.54 -5.81
N LEU A 461 -4.44 18.74 -6.39
CA LEU A 461 -3.17 19.46 -6.33
C LEU A 461 -3.05 20.23 -5.03
N SER A 462 -1.86 20.21 -4.44
CA SER A 462 -1.50 21.10 -3.34
C SER A 462 -0.88 22.39 -3.89
N PRO A 463 -1.22 23.59 -3.35
CA PRO A 463 -0.52 24.82 -3.70
C PRO A 463 0.94 24.83 -3.21
N ASP A 464 1.26 24.03 -2.20
CA ASP A 464 2.62 23.83 -1.71
C ASP A 464 3.31 22.70 -2.50
N GLY A 465 4.59 22.88 -2.84
CA GLY A 465 5.40 21.85 -3.51
C GLY A 465 5.09 21.66 -4.99
N LEU A 466 4.54 22.67 -5.68
CA LEU A 466 4.40 22.64 -7.14
C LEU A 466 5.78 22.76 -7.81
N PRO A 467 6.09 21.91 -8.81
CA PRO A 467 7.32 22.04 -9.59
C PRO A 467 7.41 23.40 -10.28
N SER A 468 8.57 24.05 -10.22
CA SER A 468 8.81 25.31 -10.92
C SER A 468 9.26 25.08 -12.37
N PHE A 469 8.56 25.72 -13.31
CA PHE A 469 8.84 25.68 -14.74
C PHE A 469 9.80 26.79 -15.23
N THR A 470 10.56 27.43 -14.33
CA THR A 470 11.21 28.73 -14.62
C THR A 470 12.74 28.73 -14.69
N ILE A 471 13.43 27.57 -14.55
CA ILE A 471 14.86 27.56 -14.15
C ILE A 471 15.89 27.37 -15.28
N ALA A 472 15.51 27.52 -16.55
CA ALA A 472 16.49 27.50 -17.67
C ALA A 472 16.14 28.40 -18.84
N GLN A 473 14.86 28.63 -19.05
CA GLN A 473 14.32 29.65 -19.93
C GLN A 473 13.68 30.66 -18.98
N SER A 474 13.97 31.96 -19.11
CA SER A 474 13.21 32.94 -18.33
C SER A 474 11.74 32.72 -18.63
N ASP A 475 10.91 32.56 -17.60
CA ASP A 475 9.45 32.41 -17.61
C ASP A 475 8.78 32.93 -18.89
N ALA A 476 8.97 34.21 -19.24
CA ALA A 476 8.46 34.86 -20.45
C ALA A 476 8.79 34.23 -21.83
N ALA A 477 9.54 33.13 -21.90
CA ALA A 477 9.90 32.42 -23.13
C ALA A 477 9.32 31.00 -23.22
N LEU A 478 8.87 30.41 -22.11
CA LEU A 478 8.20 29.11 -22.07
C LEU A 478 6.73 29.37 -21.78
N ASP A 479 5.87 28.77 -22.57
CA ASP A 479 4.43 28.84 -22.40
C ASP A 479 3.99 27.46 -21.88
N VAL A 480 3.39 27.39 -20.69
CA VAL A 480 3.00 26.12 -20.05
C VAL A 480 1.49 26.04 -19.91
N THR A 481 0.90 25.05 -20.59
CA THR A 481 -0.53 24.72 -20.50
C THR A 481 -0.75 23.51 -19.59
N LEU A 482 -1.47 23.71 -18.50
CA LEU A 482 -1.98 22.65 -17.62
C LEU A 482 -3.34 22.17 -18.12
N ASN A 483 -3.40 20.95 -18.63
CA ASN A 483 -4.66 20.35 -19.09
C ASN A 483 -5.42 19.71 -17.93
N ILE A 484 -6.72 20.02 -17.87
CA ILE A 484 -7.70 19.36 -17.02
C ILE A 484 -8.79 18.71 -17.89
N HIS A 485 -9.50 17.74 -17.34
CA HIS A 485 -10.64 17.12 -18.02
C HIS A 485 -11.87 18.02 -18.00
N ASP A 486 -12.78 17.85 -18.97
CA ASP A 486 -14.01 18.62 -19.02
C ASP A 486 -14.92 18.42 -17.79
N GLY A 487 -15.81 19.39 -17.55
CA GLY A 487 -16.77 19.35 -16.44
C GLY A 487 -16.75 20.59 -15.56
N SER A 488 -16.64 20.42 -14.25
CA SER A 488 -16.63 21.54 -13.29
C SER A 488 -15.52 21.35 -12.27
N ILE A 489 -14.90 22.45 -11.85
CA ILE A 489 -13.96 22.43 -10.72
C ILE A 489 -14.76 22.21 -9.43
N GLY A 490 -14.37 21.22 -8.63
CA GLY A 490 -15.07 20.89 -7.39
C GLY A 490 -15.22 22.10 -6.47
N ALA A 491 -16.42 22.31 -5.90
CA ALA A 491 -16.72 23.49 -5.08
C ALA A 491 -15.88 23.63 -3.79
N SER A 492 -15.15 22.58 -3.41
CA SER A 492 -14.21 22.57 -2.28
C SER A 492 -12.77 22.93 -2.66
N THR A 493 -12.50 23.16 -3.96
CA THR A 493 -11.15 23.53 -4.44
C THR A 493 -10.83 24.95 -3.97
N ASP A 494 -9.72 25.11 -3.25
CA ASP A 494 -9.24 26.41 -2.79
C ASP A 494 -8.47 27.14 -3.90
N LEU A 495 -9.20 27.59 -4.93
CA LEU A 495 -8.61 28.26 -6.09
C LEU A 495 -7.95 29.59 -5.73
N GLY A 496 -8.45 30.30 -4.71
CA GLY A 496 -7.83 31.53 -4.20
C GLY A 496 -6.39 31.34 -3.73
N ALA A 497 -6.00 30.14 -3.31
CA ALA A 497 -4.61 29.77 -3.02
C ALA A 497 -3.93 29.06 -4.21
N LEU A 498 -4.63 28.14 -4.87
CA LEU A 498 -4.05 27.30 -5.92
C LEU A 498 -3.73 28.06 -7.21
N ALA A 499 -4.64 28.89 -7.72
CA ALA A 499 -4.43 29.59 -9.00
C ALA A 499 -3.20 30.51 -8.95
N PRO A 500 -2.99 31.36 -7.91
CA PRO A 500 -1.75 32.13 -7.79
C PRO A 500 -0.49 31.27 -7.63
N ALA A 501 -0.60 30.10 -7.00
CA ALA A 501 0.51 29.17 -6.85
C ALA A 501 0.91 28.53 -8.18
N LEU A 502 -0.07 28.20 -9.04
CA LEU A 502 0.16 27.74 -10.41
C LEU A 502 0.88 28.81 -11.25
N GLY A 503 0.40 30.06 -11.20
CA GLY A 503 1.08 31.17 -11.89
C GLY A 503 2.50 31.40 -11.37
N ALA A 504 2.72 31.32 -10.05
CA ALA A 504 4.06 31.43 -9.46
C ALA A 504 4.99 30.24 -9.82
N ALA A 505 4.41 29.07 -10.10
CA ALA A 505 5.14 27.91 -10.61
C ALA A 505 5.52 28.05 -12.08
N GLY A 506 4.97 29.03 -12.81
CA GLY A 506 5.19 29.25 -14.25
C GLY A 506 4.21 28.48 -15.13
N ILE A 507 2.99 28.22 -14.65
CA ILE A 507 1.86 27.79 -15.49
C ILE A 507 1.19 29.05 -16.05
N ASP A 508 1.01 29.12 -17.36
CA ASP A 508 0.41 30.27 -18.05
C ASP A 508 -1.07 30.03 -18.35
N HIS A 509 -1.41 28.82 -18.81
CA HIS A 509 -2.73 28.51 -19.37
C HIS A 509 -3.34 27.27 -18.69
N ILE A 510 -4.66 27.30 -18.46
CA ILE A 510 -5.45 26.10 -18.16
C ILE A 510 -6.13 25.64 -19.45
N GLY A 511 -5.73 24.48 -19.95
CA GLY A 511 -6.38 23.80 -21.06
C GLY A 511 -7.51 22.90 -20.58
N VAL A 512 -8.60 22.80 -21.35
CA VAL A 512 -9.71 21.88 -21.08
C VAL A 512 -9.73 20.80 -22.15
N SER A 513 -9.53 19.54 -21.77
CA SER A 513 -9.59 18.40 -22.68
C SER A 513 -11.03 17.96 -22.97
N ASP A 514 -11.18 16.87 -23.72
CA ASP A 514 -12.47 16.23 -24.02
C ASP A 514 -13.42 17.12 -24.84
N SER A 515 -14.53 17.61 -24.25
CA SER A 515 -15.45 18.53 -24.93
C SER A 515 -14.90 19.95 -25.04
N GLY A 516 -13.84 20.28 -24.29
CA GLY A 516 -13.30 21.64 -24.20
C GLY A 516 -14.12 22.56 -23.28
N HIS A 517 -15.23 22.07 -22.70
CA HIS A 517 -16.13 22.88 -21.89
C HIS A 517 -15.84 22.78 -20.39
N LEU A 518 -15.79 23.92 -19.70
CA LEU A 518 -15.62 24.00 -18.26
C LEU A 518 -16.63 24.97 -17.63
N THR A 519 -17.36 24.49 -16.63
CA THR A 519 -18.23 25.33 -15.82
C THR A 519 -17.58 25.72 -14.49
N LEU A 520 -17.59 27.01 -14.17
CA LEU A 520 -17.06 27.60 -12.94
C LEU A 520 -18.19 28.30 -12.16
N SER A 521 -18.09 28.39 -10.85
CA SER A 521 -18.87 29.40 -10.11
C SER A 521 -18.29 30.79 -10.34
N ALA A 522 -19.09 31.84 -10.10
CA ALA A 522 -18.59 33.22 -10.16
C ALA A 522 -17.38 33.46 -9.25
N GLU A 523 -17.37 32.87 -8.05
CA GLU A 523 -16.23 32.95 -7.14
C GLU A 523 -14.98 32.27 -7.73
N GLN A 524 -15.15 31.07 -8.29
CA GLN A 524 -14.04 30.32 -8.90
C GLN A 524 -13.43 31.06 -10.10
N ALA A 525 -14.25 31.65 -10.96
CA ALA A 525 -13.77 32.46 -12.08
C ALA A 525 -13.00 33.70 -11.60
N LEU A 526 -13.49 34.37 -10.54
CA LEU A 526 -12.83 35.53 -9.96
C LEU A 526 -11.52 35.20 -9.23
N ASP A 527 -11.35 33.97 -8.71
CA ASP A 527 -10.10 33.52 -8.09
C ASP A 527 -8.95 33.38 -9.12
N PHE A 528 -9.27 33.13 -10.40
CA PHE A 528 -8.27 33.14 -11.48
C PHE A 528 -7.85 34.56 -11.87
N VAL A 529 -8.67 35.58 -11.60
CA VAL A 529 -8.34 36.97 -11.94
C VAL A 529 -7.12 37.41 -11.14
N HIS A 530 -6.09 37.91 -11.83
CA HIS A 530 -4.78 38.28 -11.27
C HIS A 530 -3.93 37.11 -10.72
N SER A 531 -4.31 35.86 -10.98
CA SER A 531 -3.49 34.69 -10.60
C SER A 531 -2.20 34.58 -11.44
N GLY A 532 -2.18 35.21 -12.62
CA GLY A 532 -1.14 35.03 -13.63
C GLY A 532 -1.42 33.85 -14.57
N VAL A 533 -2.55 33.17 -14.40
CA VAL A 533 -3.02 32.05 -15.22
C VAL A 533 -4.32 32.45 -15.92
N ASP A 534 -4.46 32.16 -17.20
CA ASP A 534 -5.71 32.30 -17.98
C ASP A 534 -6.20 30.93 -18.50
N PHE A 535 -7.33 30.90 -19.22
CA PHE A 535 -7.78 29.68 -19.91
C PHE A 535 -7.28 29.67 -21.36
N ASP A 536 -6.93 28.48 -21.87
CA ASP A 536 -6.55 28.34 -23.28
C ASP A 536 -7.69 28.84 -24.19
N VAL A 537 -7.36 29.58 -25.25
CA VAL A 537 -8.33 30.20 -26.18
C VAL A 537 -9.26 29.21 -26.90
N SER A 538 -8.96 27.91 -26.84
CA SER A 538 -9.81 26.84 -27.38
C SER A 538 -10.77 26.23 -26.36
N ALA A 539 -10.63 26.57 -25.07
CA ALA A 539 -11.59 26.20 -24.04
C ALA A 539 -12.87 27.02 -24.18
N ASP A 540 -13.99 26.39 -23.83
CA ASP A 540 -15.31 26.97 -23.72
C ASP A 540 -15.65 27.10 -22.24
N ILE A 541 -15.55 28.31 -21.70
CA ILE A 541 -15.66 28.57 -20.27
C ILE A 541 -17.01 29.21 -19.96
N THR A 542 -17.80 28.52 -19.15
CA THR A 542 -19.09 29.00 -18.64
C THR A 542 -19.01 29.34 -17.16
N VAL A 543 -19.47 30.53 -16.78
CA VAL A 543 -19.59 30.93 -15.37
C VAL A 543 -21.05 30.79 -14.93
N SER A 544 -21.32 29.86 -14.02
CA SER A 544 -22.62 29.66 -13.41
C SER A 544 -22.80 30.57 -12.19
N LEU A 545 -23.91 31.30 -12.15
CA LEU A 545 -24.22 32.25 -11.09
C LEU A 545 -25.71 32.44 -10.90
N THR A 546 -26.09 33.14 -9.83
CA THR A 546 -27.49 33.58 -9.65
C THR A 546 -27.69 34.94 -10.29
N ALA A 547 -28.94 35.29 -10.63
CA ALA A 547 -29.29 36.63 -11.11
C ALA A 547 -28.78 37.78 -10.19
N ALA A 548 -28.63 37.52 -8.89
CA ALA A 548 -28.07 38.49 -7.94
C ALA A 548 -26.55 38.72 -8.08
N GLY A 549 -25.84 37.75 -8.67
CA GLY A 549 -24.39 37.82 -8.92
C GLY A 549 -24.03 38.56 -10.21
N ILE A 550 -24.98 38.74 -11.14
CA ILE A 550 -24.76 39.34 -12.46
C ILE A 550 -24.07 40.72 -12.37
N PRO A 551 -24.48 41.66 -11.48
CA PRO A 551 -23.81 42.96 -11.41
C PRO A 551 -22.35 42.88 -10.97
N THR A 552 -21.99 41.88 -10.16
CA THR A 552 -20.60 41.66 -9.70
C THR A 552 -19.73 41.14 -10.85
N VAL A 553 -20.24 40.16 -11.59
CA VAL A 553 -19.56 39.56 -12.75
C VAL A 553 -19.36 40.59 -13.86
N ILE A 554 -20.40 41.37 -14.20
CA ILE A 554 -20.30 42.46 -15.19
C ILE A 554 -19.28 43.52 -14.77
N GLY A 555 -19.14 43.77 -13.46
CA GLY A 555 -18.10 44.68 -12.96
C GLY A 555 -16.66 44.23 -13.24
N HIS A 556 -16.47 42.96 -13.65
CA HIS A 556 -15.19 42.35 -14.01
C HIS A 556 -15.23 41.76 -15.44
N ALA A 557 -16.13 42.22 -16.32
CA ALA A 557 -16.27 41.67 -17.67
C ALA A 557 -14.95 41.72 -18.48
N ASP A 558 -14.26 42.87 -18.47
CA ASP A 558 -12.93 43.02 -19.08
C ASP A 558 -11.91 41.98 -18.53
N ASP A 559 -11.93 41.71 -17.22
CA ASP A 559 -11.02 40.75 -16.58
C ASP A 559 -11.38 39.31 -16.95
N LEU A 560 -12.67 38.97 -17.01
CA LEU A 560 -13.16 37.65 -17.40
C LEU A 560 -12.90 37.38 -18.89
N ALA A 561 -13.05 38.39 -19.76
CA ALA A 561 -12.68 38.27 -21.15
C ALA A 561 -11.16 38.10 -21.34
N ALA A 562 -10.35 38.73 -20.50
CA ALA A 562 -8.90 38.51 -20.47
C ALA A 562 -8.54 37.08 -19.99
N LEU A 563 -9.40 36.43 -19.22
CA LEU A 563 -9.29 35.01 -18.87
C LEU A 563 -9.81 34.08 -19.96
N HIS A 564 -10.42 34.59 -21.03
CA HIS A 564 -11.12 33.78 -22.04
C HIS A 564 -12.38 33.09 -21.50
N VAL A 565 -13.19 33.81 -20.72
CA VAL A 565 -14.57 33.39 -20.40
C VAL A 565 -15.50 33.67 -21.58
N ASP A 566 -16.29 32.68 -21.97
CA ASP A 566 -17.22 32.77 -23.12
C ASP A 566 -18.66 33.04 -22.69
N HIS A 567 -19.15 32.30 -21.69
CA HIS A 567 -20.58 32.22 -21.39
C HIS A 567 -20.90 32.51 -19.92
N LEU A 568 -22.06 33.11 -19.67
CA LEU A 568 -22.69 33.21 -18.36
C LEU A 568 -23.93 32.30 -18.28
N ASP A 569 -24.06 31.53 -17.21
CA ASP A 569 -25.23 30.69 -16.92
C ASP A 569 -25.92 31.20 -15.66
N ALA A 570 -27.02 31.92 -15.84
CA ALA A 570 -27.72 32.63 -14.78
C ALA A 570 -28.95 31.88 -14.30
N SER A 571 -28.94 31.45 -13.03
CA SER A 571 -30.14 30.92 -12.41
C SER A 571 -31.14 32.05 -12.11
N GLY A 572 -32.11 32.25 -13.01
CA GLY A 572 -33.22 33.20 -12.89
C GLY A 572 -33.18 34.34 -13.91
N ALA A 573 -34.22 35.18 -13.92
CA ALA A 573 -34.33 36.28 -14.87
C ALA A 573 -33.22 37.32 -14.68
N VAL A 574 -32.51 37.61 -15.75
CA VAL A 574 -31.44 38.60 -15.85
C VAL A 574 -32.02 39.92 -16.36
N LEU A 575 -31.73 41.02 -15.66
CA LEU A 575 -32.07 42.36 -16.10
C LEU A 575 -30.78 43.16 -16.26
N LEU A 576 -30.47 43.55 -17.49
CA LEU A 576 -29.32 44.39 -17.85
C LEU A 576 -29.80 45.78 -18.21
N ASP A 577 -29.00 46.80 -17.96
CA ASP A 577 -29.11 48.05 -18.71
C ASP A 577 -28.36 47.96 -20.06
N ASP A 578 -28.67 48.87 -20.99
CA ASP A 578 -28.04 48.92 -22.31
C ASP A 578 -26.51 49.09 -22.25
N THR A 579 -25.97 49.75 -21.22
CA THR A 579 -24.51 49.89 -21.05
C THR A 579 -23.88 48.56 -20.67
N GLN A 580 -24.50 47.83 -19.74
CA GLN A 580 -24.06 46.50 -19.31
C GLN A 580 -24.11 45.49 -20.45
N ALA A 581 -25.20 45.50 -21.24
CA ALA A 581 -25.32 44.66 -22.43
C ALA A 581 -24.23 44.99 -23.47
N ALA A 582 -23.97 46.28 -23.71
CA ALA A 582 -22.91 46.72 -24.61
C ALA A 582 -21.51 46.33 -24.13
N THR A 583 -21.26 46.33 -22.82
CA THR A 583 -20.00 45.82 -22.23
C THR A 583 -19.81 44.34 -22.52
N LEU A 584 -20.78 43.49 -22.16
CA LEU A 584 -20.69 42.04 -22.40
C LEU A 584 -20.47 41.69 -23.88
N ILE A 585 -21.22 42.34 -24.79
CA ILE A 585 -21.04 42.17 -26.24
C ILE A 585 -19.65 42.62 -26.70
N GLY A 586 -19.15 43.74 -26.17
CA GLY A 586 -17.82 44.25 -26.50
C GLY A 586 -16.68 43.34 -26.04
N ASP A 587 -16.89 42.67 -24.91
CA ASP A 587 -15.96 41.73 -24.29
C ASP A 587 -16.09 40.30 -24.83
N GLY A 588 -17.11 40.04 -25.65
CA GLY A 588 -17.36 38.73 -26.27
C GLY A 588 -17.98 37.71 -25.33
N ILE A 589 -18.56 38.15 -24.21
CA ILE A 589 -19.22 37.29 -23.22
C ILE A 589 -20.71 37.27 -23.51
N ASP A 590 -21.30 36.09 -23.66
CA ASP A 590 -22.75 35.92 -23.85
C ASP A 590 -23.43 35.19 -22.67
N PHE A 591 -24.74 34.92 -22.81
CA PHE A 591 -25.47 34.03 -21.91
C PHE A 591 -25.73 32.69 -22.58
N VAL A 592 -25.71 31.61 -21.80
CA VAL A 592 -26.05 30.28 -22.31
C VAL A 592 -27.48 30.23 -22.88
N THR A 593 -27.68 29.40 -23.89
CA THR A 593 -29.01 29.23 -24.50
C THR A 593 -30.02 28.72 -23.48
N GLY A 594 -31.05 29.53 -23.16
CA GLY A 594 -32.14 29.17 -22.26
C GLY A 594 -32.25 30.03 -21.00
N ASP A 595 -31.28 30.92 -20.76
CA ASP A 595 -31.42 31.99 -19.77
C ASP A 595 -32.50 32.99 -20.19
N ASP A 596 -33.14 33.64 -19.21
CA ASP A 596 -34.18 34.67 -19.41
C ASP A 596 -33.54 36.06 -19.28
N VAL A 597 -33.08 36.62 -20.39
CA VAL A 597 -32.30 37.86 -20.44
C VAL A 597 -33.15 39.01 -20.96
N THR A 598 -33.36 40.01 -20.12
CA THR A 598 -34.06 41.26 -20.48
C THR A 598 -33.09 42.44 -20.47
N VAL A 599 -33.06 43.22 -21.54
CA VAL A 599 -32.33 44.50 -21.60
C VAL A 599 -33.29 45.67 -21.42
N ALA A 600 -32.97 46.55 -20.47
CA ALA A 600 -33.64 47.83 -20.26
C ALA A 600 -32.98 48.91 -21.13
N ALA A 601 -33.69 49.30 -22.18
CA ALA A 601 -33.38 50.47 -22.98
C ALA A 601 -33.57 51.75 -22.14
N HIS A 602 -32.58 52.63 -22.18
CA HIS A 602 -32.66 53.96 -21.59
C HIS A 602 -32.48 55.03 -22.66
N GLY A 603 -33.56 55.74 -22.99
CA GLY A 603 -33.56 56.79 -24.01
C GLY A 603 -33.93 56.28 -25.41
N THR A 604 -33.60 57.08 -26.43
CA THR A 604 -34.11 56.88 -27.81
C THR A 604 -33.21 56.04 -28.72
N HIS A 605 -32.06 55.59 -28.22
CA HIS A 605 -31.11 54.77 -28.98
C HIS A 605 -30.51 53.72 -28.06
N LEU A 606 -30.37 52.50 -28.56
CA LEU A 606 -29.52 51.49 -27.91
C LEU A 606 -28.07 51.66 -28.38
N ALA A 607 -27.12 51.46 -27.47
CA ALA A 607 -25.71 51.31 -27.81
C ALA A 607 -25.44 49.96 -28.49
N THR A 608 -26.28 48.96 -28.24
CA THR A 608 -26.21 47.63 -28.85
C THR A 608 -26.90 47.56 -30.22
N SER A 609 -26.40 46.71 -31.10
CA SER A 609 -27.08 46.34 -32.35
C SER A 609 -28.04 45.17 -32.14
N LEU A 610 -29.01 44.95 -33.04
CA LEU A 610 -29.92 43.80 -32.97
C LEU A 610 -29.16 42.48 -33.07
N GLY A 611 -28.16 42.38 -33.95
CA GLY A 611 -27.26 41.23 -34.02
C GLY A 611 -26.45 41.03 -32.73
N GLY A 612 -26.00 42.12 -32.09
CA GLY A 612 -25.33 42.03 -30.79
C GLY A 612 -26.24 41.54 -29.66
N LEU A 613 -27.48 42.03 -29.58
CA LEU A 613 -28.47 41.54 -28.62
C LEU A 613 -28.82 40.06 -28.86
N GLN A 614 -28.86 39.64 -30.13
CA GLN A 614 -29.05 38.24 -30.48
C GLN A 614 -27.85 37.38 -30.07
N ALA A 615 -26.62 37.85 -30.27
CA ALA A 615 -25.41 37.15 -29.82
C ALA A 615 -25.36 37.03 -28.29
N LEU A 616 -25.88 38.02 -27.56
CA LEU A 616 -26.01 37.99 -26.10
C LEU A 616 -27.19 37.10 -25.62
N HIS A 617 -27.93 36.47 -26.54
CA HIS A 617 -29.13 35.66 -26.23
C HIS A 617 -30.23 36.42 -25.48
N VAL A 618 -30.45 37.70 -25.81
CA VAL A 618 -31.49 38.53 -25.19
C VAL A 618 -32.89 38.09 -25.63
N ASP A 619 -33.75 37.71 -24.69
CA ASP A 619 -35.15 37.37 -24.95
C ASP A 619 -36.04 38.60 -25.14
N ALA A 620 -35.82 39.64 -24.33
CA ALA A 620 -36.72 40.79 -24.27
C ALA A 620 -35.99 42.12 -24.14
N VAL A 621 -36.53 43.15 -24.80
CA VAL A 621 -36.11 44.54 -24.62
C VAL A 621 -37.28 45.37 -24.12
N ILE A 622 -37.08 46.03 -22.98
CA ILE A 622 -38.07 46.92 -22.35
C ILE A 622 -37.55 48.36 -22.35
N GLY A 623 -38.45 49.35 -22.34
CA GLY A 623 -38.07 50.75 -22.17
C GLY A 623 -38.88 51.44 -21.07
N ASP A 624 -38.42 52.61 -20.63
CA ASP A 624 -39.01 53.38 -19.53
C ASP A 624 -40.26 54.20 -19.92
N GLY A 625 -40.81 54.02 -21.12
CA GLY A 625 -42.00 54.74 -21.60
C GLY A 625 -42.67 54.11 -22.84
N THR A 626 -43.98 54.29 -22.97
CA THR A 626 -44.87 53.62 -23.96
C THR A 626 -44.97 54.31 -25.34
N ASP A 627 -44.04 55.20 -25.68
CA ASP A 627 -44.00 55.90 -26.97
C ASP A 627 -42.54 56.27 -27.35
N GLN A 628 -41.57 55.48 -26.89
CA GLN A 628 -40.16 55.74 -27.20
C GLN A 628 -39.82 55.20 -28.57
N ILE A 629 -39.39 56.12 -29.46
CA ILE A 629 -38.68 55.76 -30.67
C ILE A 629 -37.34 55.18 -30.24
N LEU A 630 -37.17 53.88 -30.43
CA LEU A 630 -35.94 53.18 -30.11
C LEU A 630 -35.22 52.85 -31.40
N LYS A 631 -34.09 53.52 -31.63
CA LYS A 631 -33.21 53.23 -32.76
C LYS A 631 -32.12 52.26 -32.37
N LEU A 632 -31.91 51.24 -33.19
CA LEU A 632 -30.79 50.31 -33.06
C LEU A 632 -30.25 49.93 -34.43
N ALA A 633 -28.97 49.65 -34.51
CA ALA A 633 -28.35 49.18 -35.75
C ALA A 633 -28.67 47.68 -35.99
N ALA A 634 -28.74 47.25 -37.26
CA ALA A 634 -28.90 45.84 -37.60
C ALA A 634 -27.72 44.98 -37.11
N GLY A 635 -26.48 45.44 -37.32
CA GLY A 635 -25.27 44.67 -36.99
C GLY A 635 -25.12 43.39 -37.83
N ASP A 636 -24.42 42.39 -37.28
CA ASP A 636 -24.34 41.03 -37.85
C ASP A 636 -25.57 40.22 -37.44
N LEU A 637 -26.70 40.49 -38.10
CA LEU A 637 -27.99 39.88 -37.76
C LEU A 637 -28.19 38.55 -38.49
N SER A 638 -28.58 37.51 -37.74
CA SER A 638 -29.12 36.27 -38.29
C SER A 638 -30.65 36.20 -38.11
N LEU A 639 -31.38 35.98 -39.19
CA LEU A 639 -32.84 35.81 -39.18
C LEU A 639 -33.28 34.34 -39.05
N ASP A 640 -32.31 33.42 -38.94
CA ASP A 640 -32.55 31.99 -38.77
C ASP A 640 -32.53 31.57 -37.30
N SER A 641 -32.07 32.45 -36.41
CA SER A 641 -32.08 32.33 -34.95
C SER A 641 -33.16 33.22 -34.33
N ASP A 642 -33.54 32.92 -33.08
CA ASP A 642 -34.55 33.70 -32.37
C ASP A 642 -34.09 35.16 -32.21
N LEU A 643 -35.04 36.08 -32.36
CA LEU A 643 -34.80 37.52 -32.23
C LEU A 643 -35.29 38.01 -30.87
N PRO A 644 -34.61 38.99 -30.25
CA PRO A 644 -35.11 39.65 -29.06
C PRO A 644 -36.50 40.25 -29.28
N HIS A 645 -37.41 40.07 -28.31
CA HIS A 645 -38.75 40.63 -28.35
C HIS A 645 -38.81 42.02 -27.71
N PHE A 646 -39.16 43.02 -28.49
CA PHE A 646 -39.37 44.38 -28.00
C PHE A 646 -40.77 44.52 -27.40
N ALA A 647 -40.87 45.15 -26.23
CA ALA A 647 -42.15 45.36 -25.55
C ALA A 647 -43.11 46.16 -26.44
N ALA A 648 -44.39 45.75 -26.50
CA ALA A 648 -45.41 46.30 -27.42
C ALA A 648 -45.77 47.80 -27.25
N GLY A 649 -45.12 48.51 -26.33
CA GLY A 649 -45.22 49.95 -26.17
C GLY A 649 -44.00 50.72 -26.69
N LEU A 650 -43.03 50.05 -27.31
CA LEU A 650 -41.90 50.68 -27.97
C LEU A 650 -42.23 50.91 -29.44
N ASP A 651 -41.66 51.96 -30.02
CA ASP A 651 -41.71 52.24 -31.45
C ASP A 651 -40.31 52.01 -32.03
N VAL A 652 -40.04 50.79 -32.46
CA VAL A 652 -38.66 50.34 -32.72
C VAL A 652 -38.29 50.51 -34.18
N THR A 653 -37.24 51.30 -34.42
CA THR A 653 -36.66 51.50 -35.74
C THR A 653 -35.33 50.76 -35.86
N LEU A 654 -35.28 49.73 -36.70
CA LEU A 654 -34.06 49.02 -37.06
C LEU A 654 -33.33 49.78 -38.16
N ASP A 655 -32.26 50.49 -37.80
CA ASP A 655 -31.40 51.19 -38.74
C ASP A 655 -30.45 50.20 -39.43
N THR A 656 -30.52 50.15 -40.75
CA THR A 656 -29.62 49.34 -41.60
C THR A 656 -28.96 50.21 -42.67
N ASP A 657 -27.66 49.98 -42.87
CA ASP A 657 -26.86 50.58 -43.94
C ASP A 657 -26.78 49.67 -45.18
N SER A 658 -27.30 48.46 -45.08
CA SER A 658 -27.03 47.37 -46.01
C SER A 658 -28.29 46.98 -46.77
N ALA A 659 -28.34 47.33 -48.06
CA ALA A 659 -29.41 46.91 -48.98
C ALA A 659 -29.47 45.37 -49.17
N SER A 660 -28.47 44.63 -48.69
CA SER A 660 -28.43 43.16 -48.68
C SER A 660 -29.37 42.51 -47.66
N PHE A 661 -29.91 43.28 -46.71
CA PHE A 661 -30.81 42.80 -45.67
C PHE A 661 -32.12 42.25 -46.24
N PHE A 662 -32.63 42.86 -47.31
CA PHE A 662 -33.84 42.44 -48.02
C PHE A 662 -33.47 41.84 -49.37
N THR A 663 -32.94 40.62 -49.36
CA THR A 663 -32.61 39.86 -50.57
C THR A 663 -33.41 38.56 -50.62
N GLY A 664 -33.72 38.09 -51.84
CA GLY A 664 -34.52 36.88 -52.05
C GLY A 664 -35.77 37.11 -52.90
N ASP A 665 -36.59 36.06 -53.01
CA ASP A 665 -37.91 36.15 -53.65
C ASP A 665 -38.95 36.79 -52.73
N LEU A 666 -40.17 36.96 -53.23
CA LEU A 666 -41.24 37.64 -52.50
C LEU A 666 -41.61 36.93 -51.19
N ASP A 667 -41.55 35.59 -51.19
CA ASP A 667 -41.90 34.78 -50.04
C ASP A 667 -40.84 34.92 -48.94
N ALA A 668 -39.54 34.91 -49.31
CA ALA A 668 -38.43 35.15 -48.39
C ALA A 668 -38.46 36.56 -47.76
N LEU A 669 -38.81 37.58 -48.55
CA LEU A 669 -38.95 38.96 -48.06
C LEU A 669 -40.14 39.11 -47.10
N THR A 670 -41.26 38.45 -47.41
CA THR A 670 -42.45 38.43 -46.55
C THR A 670 -42.16 37.70 -45.24
N ASP A 671 -41.43 36.58 -45.28
CA ASP A 671 -40.99 35.85 -44.09
C ASP A 671 -40.07 36.70 -43.20
N THR A 672 -39.08 37.36 -43.81
CA THR A 672 -38.18 38.30 -43.13
C THR A 672 -38.95 39.42 -42.43
N ALA A 673 -39.89 40.06 -43.13
CA ALA A 673 -40.70 41.14 -42.57
C ALA A 673 -41.59 40.65 -41.42
N ASN A 674 -42.20 39.46 -41.55
CA ASN A 674 -43.00 38.86 -40.49
C ASN A 674 -42.17 38.50 -39.25
N LYS A 675 -40.93 38.02 -39.41
CA LYS A 675 -40.02 37.72 -38.30
C LYS A 675 -39.66 38.99 -37.52
N LEU A 676 -39.32 40.07 -38.21
CA LEU A 676 -39.02 41.36 -37.59
C LEU A 676 -40.23 41.94 -36.85
N LEU A 677 -41.42 41.87 -37.46
CA LEU A 677 -42.65 42.33 -36.83
C LEU A 677 -43.01 41.47 -35.61
N ALA A 678 -42.81 40.16 -35.67
CA ALA A 678 -43.00 39.26 -34.53
C ALA A 678 -42.02 39.53 -33.38
N ALA A 679 -40.82 40.02 -33.71
CA ALA A 679 -39.86 40.54 -32.73
C ALA A 679 -40.26 41.90 -32.15
N GLY A 680 -41.25 42.61 -32.73
CA GLY A 680 -41.66 43.94 -32.29
C GLY A 680 -40.87 45.08 -32.92
N ILE A 681 -40.27 44.86 -34.10
CA ILE A 681 -39.70 45.91 -34.94
C ILE A 681 -40.82 46.54 -35.78
N ASP A 682 -41.03 47.83 -35.61
CA ASP A 682 -42.09 48.59 -36.30
C ASP A 682 -41.60 49.20 -37.62
N HIS A 683 -40.36 49.71 -37.61
CA HIS A 683 -39.79 50.45 -38.72
C HIS A 683 -38.43 49.92 -39.14
N ILE A 684 -38.13 50.04 -40.42
CA ILE A 684 -36.79 49.88 -40.98
C ILE A 684 -36.25 51.24 -41.39
N GLY A 685 -35.19 51.68 -40.72
CA GLY A 685 -34.42 52.85 -41.08
C GLY A 685 -33.42 52.52 -42.19
N ILE A 686 -33.52 53.18 -43.35
CA ILE A 686 -32.57 52.96 -44.46
C ILE A 686 -31.77 54.23 -44.70
N THR A 687 -30.44 54.11 -44.60
CA THR A 687 -29.52 55.22 -44.83
C THR A 687 -28.86 55.22 -46.22
N GLY A 688 -29.15 54.21 -47.06
CA GLY A 688 -28.63 54.01 -48.42
C GLY A 688 -29.69 53.94 -49.55
N SER A 689 -29.29 53.54 -50.76
CA SER A 689 -30.23 53.29 -51.88
C SER A 689 -30.96 51.96 -51.65
N LEU A 690 -32.30 51.99 -51.70
CA LEU A 690 -33.13 50.80 -51.63
C LEU A 690 -33.46 50.31 -53.04
N ASP A 691 -32.78 49.24 -53.48
CA ASP A 691 -32.96 48.65 -54.81
C ASP A 691 -34.05 47.55 -54.79
N LEU A 692 -35.22 47.85 -54.23
CA LEU A 692 -36.38 46.95 -54.24
C LEU A 692 -37.35 47.30 -55.37
N THR A 693 -37.96 46.28 -55.98
CA THR A 693 -39.06 46.47 -56.94
C THR A 693 -40.34 46.91 -56.22
N PRO A 694 -41.30 47.56 -56.92
CA PRO A 694 -42.58 47.94 -56.32
C PRO A 694 -43.34 46.76 -55.69
N ASP A 695 -43.25 45.56 -56.29
CA ASP A 695 -43.90 44.36 -55.77
C ASP A 695 -43.23 43.88 -54.46
N GLN A 696 -41.90 44.00 -54.35
CA GLN A 696 -41.16 43.66 -53.12
C GLN A 696 -41.44 44.66 -51.99
N ILE A 697 -41.49 45.96 -52.29
CA ILE A 697 -41.89 46.98 -51.30
C ILE A 697 -43.31 46.70 -50.81
N ALA A 698 -44.25 46.44 -51.72
CA ALA A 698 -45.63 46.15 -51.37
C ALA A 698 -45.81 44.86 -50.56
N ALA A 699 -44.95 43.85 -50.76
CA ALA A 699 -44.97 42.64 -49.96
C ALA A 699 -44.46 42.87 -48.53
N ILE A 700 -43.41 43.70 -48.37
CA ILE A 700 -42.88 44.05 -47.05
C ILE A 700 -43.87 44.94 -46.30
N THR A 701 -44.32 46.05 -46.89
CA THR A 701 -45.28 46.96 -46.24
C THR A 701 -46.66 46.33 -46.04
N GLY A 702 -47.02 45.36 -46.87
CA GLY A 702 -48.23 44.54 -46.70
C GLY A 702 -48.26 43.68 -45.43
N THR A 703 -47.10 43.47 -44.77
CA THR A 703 -47.02 42.80 -43.46
C THR A 703 -47.34 43.72 -42.28
N GLY A 704 -47.22 45.05 -42.48
CA GLY A 704 -47.34 46.07 -41.44
C GLY A 704 -46.01 46.70 -41.01
N LEU A 705 -44.87 46.21 -41.52
CA LEU A 705 -43.54 46.82 -41.33
C LEU A 705 -43.39 48.07 -42.21
N ASP A 706 -43.04 49.22 -41.63
CA ASP A 706 -42.87 50.49 -42.36
C ASP A 706 -41.40 50.82 -42.66
N PHE A 707 -41.16 51.59 -43.72
CA PHE A 707 -39.83 52.11 -44.05
C PHE A 707 -39.73 53.57 -43.64
N VAL A 708 -38.85 53.85 -42.68
CA VAL A 708 -38.51 55.22 -42.31
C VAL A 708 -37.24 55.61 -43.06
N PHE A 709 -37.38 56.55 -43.99
CA PHE A 709 -36.19 57.16 -44.59
C PHE A 709 -35.67 58.23 -43.63
N ASP A 710 -34.52 57.99 -43.00
CA ASP A 710 -33.81 59.04 -42.26
C ASP A 710 -32.83 59.74 -43.22
N PRO A 711 -33.20 60.91 -43.80
CA PRO A 711 -32.25 61.67 -44.58
C PRO A 711 -31.18 62.18 -43.62
N ALA A 712 -30.00 61.57 -43.66
CA ALA A 712 -28.81 62.09 -42.99
C ALA A 712 -28.75 63.62 -43.17
N PRO A 713 -28.38 64.42 -42.13
CA PRO A 713 -28.39 65.87 -42.21
C PRO A 713 -27.52 66.29 -43.40
N ALA A 714 -28.20 66.78 -44.44
CA ALA A 714 -27.61 66.95 -45.75
C ALA A 714 -26.42 67.91 -45.69
N ALA A 715 -25.21 67.37 -45.84
CA ALA A 715 -24.17 68.09 -46.56
C ALA A 715 -24.58 68.10 -48.04
N ALA A 716 -25.38 69.08 -48.42
CA ALA A 716 -25.72 69.46 -49.81
C ALA A 716 -26.37 68.36 -50.69
N GLY A 717 -27.67 68.14 -50.46
CA GLY A 717 -28.72 67.90 -51.46
C GLY A 717 -28.63 66.70 -52.44
N PRO A 718 -29.64 65.82 -52.43
CA PRO A 718 -30.02 65.02 -53.58
C PRO A 718 -31.34 65.49 -54.22
N ASP A 719 -31.48 65.17 -55.50
CA ASP A 719 -32.59 65.45 -56.41
C ASP A 719 -33.84 64.62 -56.05
N PHE A 720 -34.92 65.29 -55.63
CA PHE A 720 -36.22 64.70 -55.30
C PHE A 720 -37.09 64.38 -56.54
N GLY A 721 -36.51 64.33 -57.75
CA GLY A 721 -37.24 64.19 -59.00
C GLY A 721 -37.96 62.86 -59.26
N SER A 722 -37.62 61.76 -58.57
CA SER A 722 -38.19 60.43 -58.89
C SER A 722 -39.37 59.99 -58.00
N LEU A 723 -39.54 60.54 -56.79
CA LEU A 723 -40.61 60.12 -55.87
C LEU A 723 -41.98 60.74 -56.18
N ILE A 724 -42.02 61.89 -56.87
CA ILE A 724 -43.28 62.58 -57.20
C ILE A 724 -44.05 61.88 -58.35
N SER A 725 -43.40 60.98 -59.11
CA SER A 725 -44.07 60.29 -60.23
C SER A 725 -44.91 59.07 -59.84
N LEU A 726 -44.92 58.64 -58.57
CA LEU A 726 -45.54 57.38 -58.14
C LEU A 726 -46.85 57.52 -57.34
N LEU A 727 -47.32 58.75 -57.08
CA LEU A 727 -48.46 59.04 -56.19
C LEU A 727 -49.68 59.71 -56.87
N GLU A 728 -49.97 59.38 -58.14
CA GLU A 728 -51.26 59.75 -58.75
C GLU A 728 -52.37 58.76 -58.31
N GLY A 729 -53.08 59.08 -57.22
CA GLY A 729 -54.30 58.34 -56.85
C GLY A 729 -54.96 58.62 -55.50
N VAL A 730 -54.30 59.32 -54.56
CA VAL A 730 -54.83 59.51 -53.19
C VAL A 730 -55.22 60.98 -52.97
N PRO A 731 -56.44 61.31 -52.48
CA PRO A 731 -56.84 62.68 -52.22
C PRO A 731 -56.10 63.28 -51.00
N PRO A 732 -55.75 64.57 -51.02
CA PRO A 732 -54.84 65.17 -50.04
C PRO A 732 -55.50 65.35 -48.67
N VAL A 733 -54.79 64.97 -47.60
CA VAL A 733 -55.03 65.39 -46.22
C VAL A 733 -54.06 66.52 -45.89
N GLU A 734 -54.55 67.62 -45.30
CA GLU A 734 -53.74 68.81 -45.01
C GLU A 734 -52.63 68.57 -43.96
N PRO A 735 -51.44 69.18 -44.12
CA PRO A 735 -50.31 68.98 -43.22
C PRO A 735 -50.39 69.87 -41.97
N THR A 736 -50.17 69.29 -40.79
CA THR A 736 -49.82 70.04 -39.58
C THR A 736 -48.37 69.80 -39.19
N VAL A 737 -47.59 70.89 -39.33
CA VAL A 737 -46.30 71.24 -38.71
C VAL A 737 -45.65 70.19 -37.78
N ALA A 738 -44.77 69.35 -38.35
CA ALA A 738 -43.39 69.06 -37.91
C ALA A 738 -42.86 67.81 -38.64
N GLY A 739 -42.25 68.00 -39.82
CA GLY A 739 -41.05 67.27 -40.24
C GLY A 739 -41.03 65.75 -40.47
N VAL A 740 -42.14 65.01 -40.35
CA VAL A 740 -42.16 63.57 -40.66
C VAL A 740 -43.19 63.30 -41.76
N ILE A 741 -42.73 62.77 -42.90
CA ILE A 741 -43.61 62.18 -43.92
C ILE A 741 -43.64 60.69 -43.62
N ALA A 742 -44.66 60.22 -42.91
CA ALA A 742 -44.99 58.80 -42.88
C ALA A 742 -45.63 58.46 -44.24
N VAL A 743 -45.11 57.43 -44.91
CA VAL A 743 -45.67 56.91 -46.16
C VAL A 743 -46.45 55.65 -45.80
N SER A 744 -47.75 55.80 -45.51
CA SER A 744 -48.64 54.65 -45.28
C SER A 744 -49.00 53.91 -46.56
#